data_AF-A0A845G4F8-F1
#
_entry.id   AF-A0A845G4F8-F1
#
_cell.length_a   1.000
_cell.length_b   1.000
_cell.length_c   1.000
_cell.angle_alpha   90.00
_cell.angle_beta   90.00
_cell.angle_gamma   90.00
#
_symmetry.space_group_name_H-M   'P 1'
#
loop_
_entity.id
_entity.type
_entity.pdbx_description
1 polymer ?
#
loop_
_entity_poly.entity_id
_entity_poly.type
_entity_poly.pdbx_seq_one_letter_code
_entity_poly.pdbx_strand_id
1 'polypeptide(L)'
;MLQAPTAPTPLLGSVVCTPTVAAIGDSVCVEVKAPNGQSYDNNESANISINGVPGSKQYLVWNRAGKKTINVVAGKRGAIEKLKAEVQINAPADGKQPPMLTVRSAPHNPTTMILSVQNAPERRTQGTPRPRIEIKPRTPATPTVPIGPIVPRKTAMSALTITARDAASHPILTSAPPRAASNMGGGATAAVYNWQLGAVALGSTHPTLQHDFSAQLNPNRPHTVFHVQVTVQQPGEAARTIQRSVSVANPYFLARQRGVLQPPVESSDFSAKFIDGSYRANFVVRNPEAYNLTLSSMQLELAYDDGPREFELRPATASAVVLKAQAATRIDVVIPKAQLPQQAVAFSVHYRGTAPNGLPVRVSAHFDVPQHMSRKLLVNANAQALLSDLASRQLVANPGSITLDEVTRLGSYGMLSAASGSTLQVGTSRMPAALAGALQPAHTLTAMEKHMEPPFPVEGQECDPWNMPDHIPDGMYCMPTQEKRWMQMPPRFMNAKKGDLILNPSNGSLISAVLQTVTPPQRYSHSGIMTRNRDEITHSTASEDRLIEFIGGDGARPDVLKYLWPGVVTQTVEHAVDGEDMVDPETGKKHSIAGFATIESKLDLGGVAPEIVPAMVVKPDPLKETLEIRQTLHGIADFAAQQAGKSHYRFFCYTNPAIGLTDKAPASAKWAANTFPTVCSSLLWMSIKQSGVPMEGGMLEQGDLAAGAGITPSTPDGLYLYQSDERIAAGEVLYSKIHEMVLESAGWFGNALTDAADDTANQMLNAFASDWCDTDAKDSDAWRHTGDANAVSPANLCFFDAPLYGYCEPLIYRPARWEEVTIYKWKKVAQTGTLHGVVHYEGKPAAGVSVQISQNKFTPTAADGSFTLTGVPVGSVLVTAEKQELHGSASATVAANQTTNLTLDLQPPPHWFRRLTIDGWMATTDYEFAAAAYPHSVGDFYSIAQLGPSSSTHAVKVFDQVADDAMGRLILTLDLLANDVIQVKATLRCYGEGYADGDNYQEGHLAPFTVGPNKTGTWWMFVDGDNYAEAHFTLTNKVDPV
;
A
#
# COMPACT_ATOMS: atom_id res chain seq x y z
N MET A 1 55.78 -6.87 20.45
CA MET A 1 54.93 -5.93 21.20
C MET A 1 53.56 -5.96 20.56
N LEU A 2 52.50 -6.21 21.32
CA LEU A 2 51.13 -6.02 20.82
C LEU A 2 50.87 -4.50 20.79
N GLN A 3 50.33 -3.99 19.68
CA GLN A 3 49.82 -2.61 19.68
C GLN A 3 48.59 -2.57 20.57
N ALA A 4 48.53 -1.61 21.49
CA ALA A 4 47.31 -1.34 22.24
C ALA A 4 46.21 -0.91 21.25
N PRO A 5 44.94 -1.33 21.44
CA PRO A 5 43.84 -0.85 20.63
C PRO A 5 43.78 0.68 20.70
N THR A 6 43.91 1.36 19.57
CA THR A 6 43.57 2.78 19.47
C THR A 6 42.10 2.94 19.82
N ALA A 7 41.79 3.79 20.80
CA ALA A 7 40.40 4.08 21.16
C ALA A 7 39.61 4.51 19.91
N PRO A 8 38.34 4.09 19.77
CA PRO A 8 37.52 4.48 18.63
C PRO A 8 37.44 6.01 18.56
N THR A 9 37.63 6.56 17.35
CA THR A 9 37.46 7.99 17.10
C THR A 9 35.97 8.31 17.23
N PRO A 10 35.58 9.33 18.02
CA PRO A 10 34.17 9.65 18.22
C PRO A 10 33.47 10.00 16.90
N LEU A 11 32.22 9.59 16.80
CA LEU A 11 31.30 9.89 15.71
C LEU A 11 30.49 11.16 16.00
N LEU A 12 30.16 11.45 17.26
CA LEU A 12 29.28 12.56 17.63
C LEU A 12 30.07 13.75 18.18
N GLY A 13 29.96 14.90 17.50
CA GLY A 13 30.51 16.19 17.95
C GLY A 13 29.46 17.10 18.57
N SER A 14 28.33 17.32 17.89
CA SER A 14 27.21 18.11 18.42
C SER A 14 25.91 17.83 17.67
N VAL A 15 24.79 18.33 18.21
CA VAL A 15 23.46 18.30 17.59
C VAL A 15 22.92 19.73 17.59
N VAL A 16 22.48 20.23 16.45
CA VAL A 16 21.98 21.60 16.26
C VAL A 16 20.50 21.55 15.90
N CYS A 17 19.69 22.36 16.58
CA CYS A 17 18.25 22.49 16.33
C CYS A 17 17.97 23.91 15.81
N THR A 18 17.40 24.03 14.61
CA THR A 18 17.15 25.31 13.94
C THR A 18 15.68 25.43 13.55
N PRO A 19 14.89 26.33 14.17
CA PRO A 19 15.26 27.19 15.30
C PRO A 19 15.32 26.41 16.63
N THR A 20 15.98 26.97 17.65
CA THR A 20 15.98 26.43 19.02
C THR A 20 14.69 26.73 19.79
N VAL A 21 13.87 27.64 19.27
CA VAL A 21 12.53 27.98 19.77
C VAL A 21 11.58 28.04 18.57
N ALA A 22 10.49 27.28 18.59
CA ALA A 22 9.50 27.18 17.52
C ALA A 22 8.08 27.30 18.10
N ALA A 23 7.05 27.53 17.28
CA ALA A 23 5.66 27.30 17.70
C ALA A 23 5.22 25.85 17.41
N ILE A 24 4.07 25.45 17.95
CA ILE A 24 3.33 24.28 17.45
C ILE A 24 3.18 24.38 15.93
N GLY A 25 3.30 23.25 15.22
CA GLY A 25 3.16 23.14 13.77
C GLY A 25 4.32 23.71 12.94
N ASP A 26 5.29 24.39 13.56
CA ASP A 26 6.50 24.84 12.87
C ASP A 26 7.53 23.71 12.73
N SER A 27 8.38 23.83 11.71
CA SER A 27 9.43 22.87 11.39
C SER A 27 10.76 23.24 12.05
N VAL A 28 11.33 22.31 12.80
CA VAL A 28 12.69 22.41 13.35
C VAL A 28 13.60 21.49 12.53
N CYS A 29 14.64 22.06 11.94
CA CYS A 29 15.72 21.29 11.34
C CYS A 29 16.68 20.83 12.43
N VAL A 30 16.80 19.51 12.62
CA VAL A 30 17.81 18.88 13.47
C VAL A 30 18.96 18.40 12.60
N GLU A 31 20.17 18.86 12.90
CA GLU A 31 21.41 18.47 12.21
C GLU A 31 22.40 17.87 13.20
N VAL A 32 22.87 16.65 12.94
CA VAL A 32 23.99 16.04 13.66
C VAL A 32 25.31 16.49 13.04
N LYS A 33 26.33 16.72 13.87
CA LYS A 33 27.65 17.15 13.44
C LYS A 33 28.75 16.22 13.96
N ALA A 34 29.74 15.95 13.12
CA ALA A 34 30.96 15.24 13.48
C ALA A 34 31.81 16.07 14.48
N PRO A 35 32.79 15.46 15.18
CA PRO A 35 33.68 16.19 16.11
C PRO A 35 34.53 17.29 15.48
N ASN A 36 34.67 17.32 14.14
CA ASN A 36 35.32 18.40 13.40
C ASN A 36 34.40 19.61 13.13
N GLY A 37 33.14 19.57 13.58
CA GLY A 37 32.15 20.64 13.41
C GLY A 37 31.40 20.64 12.08
N GLN A 38 31.70 19.73 11.15
CA GLN A 38 30.95 19.59 9.89
C GLN A 38 29.58 18.92 10.16
N SER A 39 28.52 19.43 9.53
CA SER A 39 27.22 18.75 9.50
C SER A 39 27.32 17.47 8.69
N TYR A 40 26.70 16.41 9.21
CA TYR A 40 26.53 15.14 8.52
C TYR A 40 25.38 15.22 7.50
N ASP A 41 25.53 14.50 6.39
CA ASP A 41 24.53 14.30 5.33
C ASP A 41 23.84 12.93 5.49
N ASN A 42 22.53 12.85 5.20
CA ASN A 42 21.77 11.59 5.13
C ASN A 42 22.29 10.62 4.04
N ASN A 43 23.25 11.05 3.22
CA ASN A 43 23.94 10.24 2.23
C ASN A 43 25.10 9.37 2.77
N GLU A 44 25.50 9.54 4.02
CA GLU A 44 26.72 8.93 4.57
C GLU A 44 26.56 7.45 4.98
N SER A 45 27.69 6.80 5.25
CA SER A 45 27.76 5.42 5.75
C SER A 45 27.76 5.32 7.29
N ALA A 46 27.56 6.44 7.99
CA ALA A 46 27.49 6.45 9.45
C ALA A 46 26.10 5.98 9.90
N ASN A 47 26.07 4.95 10.77
CA ASN A 47 24.84 4.56 11.45
C ASN A 47 24.45 5.67 12.44
N ILE A 48 23.61 6.61 12.04
CA ILE A 48 23.10 7.71 12.86
C ILE A 48 21.57 7.68 12.85
N SER A 49 20.94 7.88 14.00
CA SER A 49 19.50 8.10 14.13
C SER A 49 19.17 9.29 15.02
N ILE A 50 18.07 9.97 14.69
CA ILE A 50 17.46 11.05 15.47
C ILE A 50 16.12 10.50 15.99
N ASN A 51 15.93 10.52 17.32
CA ASN A 51 14.78 9.94 18.01
C ASN A 51 14.42 8.52 17.53
N GLY A 52 15.45 7.67 17.39
CA GLY A 52 15.34 6.27 16.95
C GLY A 52 15.29 6.07 15.42
N VAL A 53 14.90 7.09 14.65
CA VAL A 53 14.67 7.00 13.21
C VAL A 53 15.96 7.28 12.42
N PRO A 54 16.35 6.45 11.44
CA PRO A 54 17.59 6.62 10.68
C PRO A 54 17.67 7.96 9.93
N GLY A 55 18.81 8.62 10.05
CA GLY A 55 19.13 9.90 9.42
C GLY A 55 19.96 10.81 10.34
N SER A 56 20.87 11.57 9.75
CA SER A 56 21.73 12.56 10.41
C SER A 56 21.20 14.00 10.28
N LYS A 57 20.21 14.23 9.39
CA LYS A 57 19.50 15.50 9.26
C LYS A 57 18.00 15.27 9.09
N GLN A 58 17.18 15.81 9.99
CA GLN A 58 15.72 15.64 9.97
C GLN A 58 14.95 16.93 10.24
N TYR A 59 13.86 17.16 9.49
CA TYR A 59 12.87 18.17 9.84
C TYR A 59 11.77 17.55 10.71
N LEU A 60 11.61 18.07 11.92
CA LEU A 60 10.64 17.62 12.92
C LEU A 60 9.60 18.71 13.17
N VAL A 61 8.37 18.30 13.47
CA VAL A 61 7.23 19.17 13.80
C VAL A 61 6.58 18.63 15.07
N TRP A 62 6.00 19.48 15.92
CA TRP A 62 5.27 19.09 17.13
C TRP A 62 3.83 19.60 17.14
N ASN A 63 2.92 18.80 17.69
CA ASN A 63 1.52 19.19 17.91
C ASN A 63 1.27 19.88 19.27
N ARG A 64 2.31 19.94 20.13
CA ARG A 64 2.25 20.29 21.56
C ARG A 64 3.41 21.22 21.96
N ALA A 65 3.08 22.23 22.76
CA ALA A 65 4.06 23.11 23.40
C ALA A 65 4.79 22.38 24.55
N GLY A 66 5.90 22.97 25.00
CA GLY A 66 6.78 22.44 26.04
C GLY A 66 8.23 22.33 25.60
N LYS A 67 9.11 22.00 26.54
CA LYS A 67 10.51 21.68 26.27
C LYS A 67 10.58 20.24 25.73
N LYS A 68 11.20 20.03 24.56
CA LYS A 68 11.24 18.73 23.88
C LYS A 68 12.67 18.25 23.71
N THR A 69 12.94 17.05 24.21
CA THR A 69 14.24 16.38 24.13
C THR A 69 14.39 15.68 22.79
N ILE A 70 15.56 15.85 22.16
CA ILE A 70 15.96 15.18 20.94
C ILE A 70 17.16 14.28 21.29
N ASN A 71 16.99 12.98 21.13
CA ASN A 71 18.02 11.98 21.38
C ASN A 71 18.67 11.59 20.05
N VAL A 72 19.99 11.62 19.99
CA VAL A 72 20.77 11.19 18.82
C VAL A 72 21.66 10.03 19.22
N VAL A 73 21.66 8.98 18.40
CA VAL A 73 22.45 7.76 18.63
C VAL A 73 23.31 7.51 17.39
N ALA A 74 24.57 7.12 17.60
CA ALA A 74 25.46 6.70 16.53
C ALA A 74 26.26 5.43 16.88
N GLY A 75 26.60 4.63 15.86
CA GLY A 75 27.54 3.52 15.99
C GLY A 75 26.93 2.12 15.80
N LYS A 76 27.41 1.14 16.60
CA LYS A 76 27.02 -0.29 16.56
C LYS A 76 27.00 -0.87 17.98
N ARG A 77 26.30 -1.99 18.21
CA ARG A 77 26.24 -2.64 19.55
C ARG A 77 27.67 -2.88 20.08
N GLY A 78 27.96 -2.44 21.31
CA GLY A 78 29.30 -2.44 21.91
C GLY A 78 30.20 -1.22 21.62
N ALA A 79 29.82 -0.34 20.68
CA ALA A 79 30.50 0.93 20.38
C ALA A 79 29.45 1.97 19.95
N ILE A 80 28.74 2.53 20.93
CA ILE A 80 27.58 3.41 20.74
C ILE A 80 27.88 4.77 21.38
N GLU A 81 27.64 5.85 20.65
CA GLU A 81 27.63 7.21 21.17
C GLU A 81 26.20 7.74 21.23
N LYS A 82 25.90 8.52 22.28
CA LYS A 82 24.58 9.12 22.51
C LYS A 82 24.76 10.61 22.82
N LEU A 83 24.05 11.47 22.10
CA LEU A 83 23.91 12.90 22.41
C LEU A 83 22.45 13.26 22.68
N LYS A 84 22.24 14.35 23.42
CA LYS A 84 20.92 14.98 23.60
C LYS A 84 20.98 16.45 23.19
N ALA A 85 19.92 16.92 22.57
CA ALA A 85 19.61 18.34 22.37
C ALA A 85 18.21 18.63 22.90
N GLU A 86 17.87 19.90 23.03
CA GLU A 86 16.57 20.36 23.50
C GLU A 86 16.06 21.47 22.58
N VAL A 87 14.76 21.47 22.31
CA VAL A 87 14.07 22.54 21.58
C VAL A 87 12.85 22.99 22.38
N GLN A 88 12.59 24.30 22.41
CA GLN A 88 11.43 24.86 23.10
C GLN A 88 10.28 25.06 22.10
N ILE A 89 9.18 24.34 22.28
CA ILE A 89 7.97 24.52 21.47
C ILE A 89 6.99 25.40 22.24
N ASN A 90 6.52 26.49 21.63
CA ASN A 90 5.60 27.44 22.21
C ASN A 90 4.18 27.26 21.67
N ALA A 91 3.18 27.69 22.45
CA ALA A 91 1.81 27.77 21.95
C ALA A 91 1.71 28.81 20.80
N PRO A 92 0.84 28.58 19.79
CA PRO A 92 0.56 29.56 18.74
C PRO A 92 0.13 30.91 19.34
N ALA A 93 0.70 32.01 18.81
CA ALA A 93 0.49 33.35 19.36
C ALA A 93 -0.96 33.88 19.18
N ASP A 94 -1.72 33.30 18.25
CA ASP A 94 -3.14 33.57 18.00
C ASP A 94 -4.08 32.59 18.73
N GLY A 95 -3.54 31.57 19.40
CA GLY A 95 -4.29 30.50 20.06
C GLY A 95 -4.98 29.49 19.12
N LYS A 96 -4.85 29.61 17.79
CA LYS A 96 -5.35 28.62 16.84
C LYS A 96 -4.36 27.47 16.71
N GLN A 97 -4.82 26.22 16.61
CA GLN A 97 -3.91 25.14 16.20
C GLN A 97 -3.62 25.23 14.69
N PRO A 98 -2.34 25.10 14.27
CA PRO A 98 -1.92 25.11 12.87
C PRO A 98 -2.57 24.04 11.97
N PRO A 99 -2.50 24.20 10.64
CA PRO A 99 -2.38 23.05 9.76
C PRO A 99 -1.15 22.21 10.14
N MET A 100 -1.28 20.89 10.15
CA MET A 100 -0.20 19.96 10.43
C MET A 100 -0.03 18.90 9.33
N LEU A 101 1.20 18.70 8.87
CA LEU A 101 1.53 17.64 7.93
C LEU A 101 1.63 16.27 8.63
N THR A 102 0.55 15.53 8.60
CA THR A 102 0.49 14.10 9.00
C THR A 102 0.88 13.20 7.83
N VAL A 103 1.42 12.03 8.14
CA VAL A 103 2.04 11.13 7.17
C VAL A 103 1.75 9.68 7.58
N ARG A 104 1.34 8.86 6.62
CA ARG A 104 0.93 7.46 6.81
C ARG A 104 1.52 6.58 5.72
N SER A 105 1.75 5.31 6.00
CA SER A 105 2.07 4.32 4.96
C SER A 105 0.80 3.87 4.23
N ALA A 106 0.91 3.58 2.93
CA ALA A 106 -0.11 2.79 2.24
C ALA A 106 0.04 1.31 2.62
N PRO A 107 -1.03 0.55 2.89
CA PRO A 107 -0.91 -0.84 3.31
C PRO A 107 -0.49 -1.75 2.16
N HIS A 108 -0.84 -1.38 0.92
CA HIS A 108 -0.67 -2.17 -0.29
C HIS A 108 0.64 -1.91 -1.06
N ASN A 109 1.44 -0.90 -0.67
CA ASN A 109 2.77 -0.66 -1.23
C ASN A 109 3.74 -0.16 -0.14
N PRO A 110 4.80 -0.91 0.20
CA PRO A 110 5.69 -0.64 1.33
C PRO A 110 6.62 0.58 1.17
N THR A 111 6.61 1.28 0.03
CA THR A 111 7.37 2.51 -0.20
C THR A 111 6.47 3.72 -0.51
N THR A 112 5.15 3.54 -0.48
CA THR A 112 4.16 4.58 -0.73
C THR A 112 3.65 5.22 0.55
N MET A 113 3.52 6.54 0.52
CA MET A 113 2.92 7.34 1.58
C MET A 113 1.59 7.96 1.18
N ILE A 114 0.75 8.18 2.19
CA ILE A 114 -0.38 9.11 2.17
C ILE A 114 0.02 10.28 3.08
N LEU A 115 0.17 11.46 2.48
CA LEU A 115 0.49 12.72 3.12
C LEU A 115 -0.83 13.49 3.31
N SER A 116 -1.11 14.02 4.50
CA SER A 116 -2.35 14.75 4.78
C SER A 116 -2.13 15.97 5.67
N VAL A 117 -2.53 17.15 5.19
CA VAL A 117 -2.59 18.38 5.98
C VAL A 117 -3.87 18.37 6.81
N GLN A 118 -3.73 18.14 8.11
CA GLN A 118 -4.84 18.23 9.05
C GLN A 118 -4.92 19.66 9.59
N ASN A 119 -5.98 20.38 9.23
CA ASN A 119 -6.42 21.54 10.00
C ASN A 119 -7.07 21.02 11.29
N ALA A 120 -6.69 21.56 12.45
CA ALA A 120 -7.39 21.24 13.69
C ALA A 120 -8.88 21.62 13.55
N PRO A 121 -9.82 20.76 13.97
CA PRO A 121 -11.23 21.14 13.97
C PRO A 121 -11.44 22.33 14.90
N GLU A 122 -12.26 23.30 14.48
CA GLU A 122 -12.67 24.38 15.38
C GLU A 122 -13.19 23.77 16.68
N ARG A 123 -12.58 24.16 17.81
CA ARG A 123 -13.17 23.89 19.13
C ARG A 123 -14.52 24.61 19.18
N ARG A 124 -15.59 23.88 18.84
CA ARG A 124 -16.97 24.30 19.14
C ARG A 124 -17.03 24.65 20.62
N THR A 125 -17.06 25.94 20.92
CA THR A 125 -17.21 26.46 22.28
C THR A 125 -18.57 26.00 22.81
N GLN A 126 -18.58 24.92 23.58
CA GLN A 126 -19.79 24.40 24.23
C GLN A 126 -20.30 25.38 25.29
N GLY A 127 -21.06 26.37 24.83
CA GLY A 127 -21.78 27.31 25.69
C GLY A 127 -20.89 28.35 26.37
N THR A 128 -21.21 29.62 26.16
CA THR A 128 -21.03 30.61 27.21
C THR A 128 -21.68 30.07 28.50
N PRO A 129 -21.05 30.22 29.68
CA PRO A 129 -21.55 29.62 30.92
C PRO A 129 -22.93 30.18 31.25
N ARG A 130 -23.97 29.34 31.10
CA ARG A 130 -25.33 29.72 31.48
C ARG A 130 -25.38 29.87 33.01
N PRO A 131 -25.96 30.97 33.54
CA PRO A 131 -26.18 31.08 34.97
C PRO A 131 -27.07 29.93 35.45
N ARG A 132 -26.85 29.49 36.70
CA ARG A 132 -27.48 28.32 37.32
C ARG A 132 -29.00 28.55 37.51
N ILE A 133 -29.80 28.17 36.52
CA ILE A 133 -31.27 28.22 36.60
C ILE A 133 -31.75 27.07 37.51
N GLU A 134 -32.48 27.44 38.55
CA GLU A 134 -33.12 26.52 39.49
C GLU A 134 -34.26 25.73 38.80
N ILE A 135 -34.27 24.40 38.95
CA ILE A 135 -35.29 23.54 38.36
C ILE A 135 -36.57 23.63 39.20
N LYS A 136 -37.69 24.04 38.58
CA LYS A 136 -39.04 23.93 39.14
C LYS A 136 -39.96 23.10 38.24
N PRO A 137 -41.03 22.48 38.79
CA PRO A 137 -41.80 21.44 38.08
C PRO A 137 -42.59 21.94 36.87
N ARG A 138 -42.98 21.00 36.01
CA ARG A 138 -43.52 21.22 34.66
C ARG A 138 -45.05 21.06 34.62
N THR A 139 -45.73 21.97 33.92
CA THR A 139 -47.18 21.89 33.60
C THR A 139 -47.38 22.31 32.13
N PRO A 140 -48.33 21.73 31.35
CA PRO A 140 -48.25 21.81 29.88
C PRO A 140 -49.26 22.76 29.21
N ALA A 141 -48.85 23.37 28.09
CA ALA A 141 -49.75 24.03 27.13
C ALA A 141 -49.19 24.04 25.68
N THR A 142 -50.13 24.07 24.75
CA THR A 142 -50.14 23.97 23.26
C THR A 142 -49.25 24.94 22.44
N PRO A 143 -49.09 24.73 21.10
CA PRO A 143 -48.15 25.46 20.23
C PRO A 143 -48.80 26.55 19.33
N THR A 144 -47.96 27.33 18.62
CA THR A 144 -48.40 28.28 17.55
C THR A 144 -47.30 28.50 16.49
N VAL A 145 -47.68 28.91 15.26
CA VAL A 145 -46.79 29.03 14.06
C VAL A 145 -47.16 30.24 13.18
N PRO A 146 -46.17 30.99 12.66
CA PRO A 146 -46.18 31.51 11.27
C PRO A 146 -44.80 31.27 10.58
N ILE A 147 -44.61 30.95 9.28
CA ILE A 147 -45.26 31.23 7.98
C ILE A 147 -44.76 32.51 7.25
N GLY A 148 -43.83 32.30 6.29
CA GLY A 148 -43.71 33.00 5.00
C GLY A 148 -42.85 34.28 4.92
N PRO A 149 -42.54 34.79 3.69
CA PRO A 149 -42.64 34.18 2.35
C PRO A 149 -41.36 34.33 1.48
N ILE A 150 -41.40 33.84 0.21
CA ILE A 150 -40.29 33.84 -0.78
C ILE A 150 -40.66 34.65 -2.04
N VAL A 151 -39.72 35.38 -2.65
CA VAL A 151 -39.84 35.91 -4.05
C VAL A 151 -38.46 35.92 -4.77
N PRO A 152 -38.33 35.46 -6.04
CA PRO A 152 -37.06 35.42 -6.81
C PRO A 152 -37.01 36.35 -8.06
N ARG A 153 -35.84 36.49 -8.73
CA ARG A 153 -35.76 37.06 -10.11
C ARG A 153 -34.49 36.66 -10.92
N LYS A 154 -34.56 36.87 -12.26
CA LYS A 154 -33.49 36.76 -13.30
C LYS A 154 -33.30 38.16 -13.97
N THR A 155 -32.40 38.47 -14.92
CA THR A 155 -31.49 37.76 -15.88
C THR A 155 -30.29 38.71 -16.19
N ALA A 156 -29.37 38.65 -17.18
CA ALA A 156 -29.15 37.89 -18.43
C ALA A 156 -27.64 37.87 -18.83
N MET A 157 -27.28 37.41 -20.04
CA MET A 157 -25.92 37.46 -20.65
C MET A 157 -25.72 38.66 -21.61
N SER A 158 -24.46 39.00 -21.92
CA SER A 158 -23.98 39.45 -23.24
C SER A 158 -22.44 39.36 -23.32
N ALA A 159 -21.87 39.28 -24.53
CA ALA A 159 -20.43 39.14 -24.79
C ALA A 159 -19.99 39.99 -26.01
N LEU A 160 -18.69 40.27 -26.13
CA LEU A 160 -18.05 40.96 -27.26
C LEU A 160 -16.58 40.51 -27.43
N THR A 161 -16.00 40.71 -28.61
CA THR A 161 -14.68 40.16 -29.00
C THR A 161 -13.96 41.10 -29.98
N ILE A 162 -12.64 41.32 -29.81
CA ILE A 162 -11.74 42.04 -30.74
C ILE A 162 -10.38 41.28 -30.84
N THR A 163 -9.57 41.57 -31.86
CA THR A 163 -8.48 40.74 -32.42
C THR A 163 -7.05 41.17 -32.04
N ALA A 164 -6.13 40.20 -31.98
CA ALA A 164 -4.69 40.34 -31.66
C ALA A 164 -3.78 40.73 -32.85
N ARG A 165 -2.45 40.91 -32.60
CA ARG A 165 -1.42 41.06 -33.65
C ARG A 165 0.06 40.97 -33.22
N ASP A 166 0.83 40.19 -33.98
CA ASP A 166 2.28 40.28 -34.34
C ASP A 166 3.38 40.31 -33.24
N ALA A 167 4.38 39.42 -33.36
CA ALA A 167 5.49 39.19 -32.39
C ALA A 167 6.90 39.43 -32.99
N ALA A 168 7.96 39.52 -32.16
CA ALA A 168 9.34 39.03 -32.46
C ALA A 168 10.43 39.27 -31.37
N SER A 169 11.38 38.32 -31.31
CA SER A 169 12.84 38.44 -31.02
C SER A 169 13.45 38.33 -29.60
N HIS A 170 14.25 37.26 -29.44
CA HIS A 170 15.29 36.94 -28.44
C HIS A 170 16.52 37.91 -28.49
N PRO A 171 17.46 38.00 -27.48
CA PRO A 171 18.12 36.83 -26.83
C PRO A 171 18.69 36.90 -25.38
N ILE A 172 18.63 35.72 -24.72
CA ILE A 172 19.65 35.03 -23.88
C ILE A 172 20.75 35.86 -23.15
N LEU A 173 20.84 35.76 -21.80
CA LEU A 173 22.05 35.31 -21.04
C LEU A 173 21.94 35.33 -19.49
N THR A 174 22.62 34.35 -18.86
CA THR A 174 23.16 34.28 -17.47
C THR A 174 22.25 34.39 -16.23
N SER A 175 21.87 33.21 -15.72
CA SER A 175 22.04 32.74 -14.32
C SER A 175 22.16 33.76 -13.16
N ALA A 176 21.18 33.73 -12.24
CA ALA A 176 21.31 34.13 -10.84
C ALA A 176 20.54 33.15 -9.93
N PRO A 177 20.88 33.00 -8.63
CA PRO A 177 20.14 32.10 -7.72
C PRO A 177 18.72 32.62 -7.43
N PRO A 178 17.73 31.72 -7.21
CA PRO A 178 16.36 32.14 -6.95
C PRO A 178 16.24 32.90 -5.63
N ARG A 179 15.76 34.14 -5.69
CA ARG A 179 15.25 34.87 -4.53
C ARG A 179 13.86 34.36 -4.19
N ALA A 180 13.59 34.13 -2.90
CA ALA A 180 12.24 33.82 -2.45
C ALA A 180 11.30 35.00 -2.70
N ALA A 181 10.26 34.80 -3.49
CA ALA A 181 9.20 35.77 -3.71
C ALA A 181 8.23 35.79 -2.53
N SER A 182 7.99 36.96 -1.95
CA SER A 182 7.04 37.17 -0.84
C SER A 182 5.73 37.75 -1.37
N ASN A 183 4.81 36.89 -1.81
CA ASN A 183 3.51 37.33 -2.30
C ASN A 183 2.67 37.93 -1.15
N MET A 184 2.10 39.11 -1.35
CA MET A 184 1.17 39.75 -0.42
C MET A 184 -0.18 40.02 -1.09
N GLY A 185 -1.24 39.36 -0.60
CA GLY A 185 -2.58 39.95 -0.64
C GLY A 185 -3.47 39.71 -1.87
N GLY A 186 -3.43 38.54 -2.51
CA GLY A 186 -4.46 38.08 -3.47
C GLY A 186 -5.25 36.90 -2.90
N GLY A 187 -6.58 37.01 -2.79
CA GLY A 187 -7.41 36.04 -2.07
C GLY A 187 -7.92 34.86 -2.92
N ALA A 188 -7.30 33.69 -2.77
CA ALA A 188 -7.83 32.44 -3.34
C ALA A 188 -9.23 32.10 -2.79
N THR A 189 -10.09 31.49 -3.62
CA THR A 189 -11.47 31.11 -3.24
C THR A 189 -11.57 29.77 -2.52
N ALA A 190 -10.54 28.92 -2.63
CA ALA A 190 -10.39 27.65 -1.95
C ALA A 190 -8.93 27.47 -1.46
N ALA A 191 -8.68 26.48 -0.61
CA ALA A 191 -7.33 26.21 -0.11
C ALA A 191 -6.48 25.48 -1.15
N VAL A 192 -5.25 25.94 -1.37
CA VAL A 192 -4.28 25.35 -2.31
C VAL A 192 -3.08 24.79 -1.54
N TYR A 193 -2.57 23.65 -1.98
CA TYR A 193 -1.49 22.89 -1.35
C TYR A 193 -0.38 22.61 -2.37
N ASN A 194 0.78 23.25 -2.20
CA ASN A 194 1.94 23.09 -3.09
C ASN A 194 3.01 22.21 -2.41
N TRP A 195 3.25 21.03 -2.94
CA TRP A 195 4.06 19.96 -2.35
C TRP A 195 5.42 19.84 -3.02
N GLN A 196 6.47 19.62 -2.22
CA GLN A 196 7.79 19.18 -2.68
C GLN A 196 8.11 17.83 -2.02
N LEU A 197 8.29 16.79 -2.82
CA LEU A 197 8.52 15.40 -2.40
C LEU A 197 9.93 14.97 -2.84
N GLY A 198 10.95 15.50 -2.16
CA GLY A 198 12.34 15.38 -2.62
C GLY A 198 12.54 16.12 -3.96
N ALA A 199 12.80 15.39 -5.04
CA ALA A 199 13.01 15.96 -6.38
C ALA A 199 11.71 16.30 -7.14
N VAL A 200 10.55 15.87 -6.65
CA VAL A 200 9.24 16.02 -7.33
C VAL A 200 8.46 17.19 -6.74
N ALA A 201 7.85 18.03 -7.60
CA ALA A 201 6.95 19.12 -7.21
C ALA A 201 5.52 18.84 -7.72
N LEU A 202 4.49 19.08 -6.91
CA LEU A 202 3.07 18.82 -7.24
C LEU A 202 2.14 19.85 -6.59
N GLY A 203 1.08 20.25 -7.27
CA GLY A 203 -0.02 21.05 -6.70
C GLY A 203 -1.26 20.21 -6.41
N SER A 204 -2.06 20.58 -5.40
CA SER A 204 -3.40 20.04 -5.19
C SER A 204 -4.37 21.06 -4.56
N THR A 205 -5.66 20.90 -4.85
CA THR A 205 -6.77 21.59 -4.18
C THR A 205 -7.28 20.83 -2.94
N HIS A 206 -6.80 19.60 -2.76
CA HIS A 206 -7.15 18.72 -1.65
C HIS A 206 -5.99 18.61 -0.66
N PRO A 207 -6.25 18.53 0.66
CA PRO A 207 -5.22 18.46 1.69
C PRO A 207 -4.43 17.14 1.73
N THR A 208 -4.78 16.16 0.88
CA THR A 208 -4.20 14.81 0.90
C THR A 208 -3.58 14.47 -0.46
N LEU A 209 -2.38 13.88 -0.43
CA LEU A 209 -1.60 13.45 -1.58
C LEU A 209 -0.99 12.06 -1.33
N GLN A 210 -0.97 11.19 -2.33
CA GLN A 210 -0.34 9.86 -2.27
C GLN A 210 0.87 9.82 -3.21
N HIS A 211 2.01 9.26 -2.76
CA HIS A 211 3.25 9.22 -3.54
C HIS A 211 4.11 8.00 -3.20
N ASP A 212 4.71 7.37 -4.21
CA ASP A 212 5.65 6.26 -4.06
C ASP A 212 7.11 6.71 -4.17
N PHE A 213 7.91 6.41 -3.15
CA PHE A 213 9.34 6.73 -3.12
C PHE A 213 10.23 5.63 -3.75
N SER A 214 9.67 4.48 -4.13
CA SER A 214 10.38 3.31 -4.70
C SER A 214 11.46 3.66 -5.74
N ALA A 215 11.09 4.47 -6.74
CA ALA A 215 11.98 4.86 -7.83
C ALA A 215 13.22 5.66 -7.37
N GLN A 216 13.08 6.41 -6.28
CA GLN A 216 14.09 7.32 -5.72
C GLN A 216 15.04 6.63 -4.70
N LEU A 217 14.78 5.37 -4.31
CA LEU A 217 15.62 4.67 -3.33
C LEU A 217 16.99 4.28 -3.90
N ASN A 218 18.05 4.55 -3.14
CA ASN A 218 19.41 4.12 -3.50
C ASN A 218 19.61 2.62 -3.17
N PRO A 219 19.83 1.72 -4.16
CA PRO A 219 19.96 0.27 -3.93
C PRO A 219 21.18 -0.13 -3.10
N ASN A 220 22.13 0.78 -2.88
CA ASN A 220 23.32 0.56 -2.07
C ASN A 220 23.20 1.10 -0.63
N ARG A 221 21.99 1.49 -0.18
CA ARG A 221 21.72 1.91 1.21
C ARG A 221 20.51 1.21 1.83
N PRO A 222 20.50 0.96 3.15
CA PRO A 222 19.37 0.34 3.87
C PRO A 222 18.14 1.23 4.01
N HIS A 223 18.28 2.55 3.79
CA HIS A 223 17.19 3.52 3.79
C HIS A 223 17.54 4.74 2.94
N THR A 224 16.59 5.66 2.75
CA THR A 224 16.81 7.00 2.19
C THR A 224 15.92 8.00 2.91
N VAL A 225 16.46 9.16 3.30
CA VAL A 225 15.72 10.23 3.97
C VAL A 225 15.25 11.26 2.94
N PHE A 226 13.95 11.51 2.91
CA PHE A 226 13.33 12.52 2.06
C PHE A 226 12.88 13.71 2.92
N HIS A 227 13.09 14.92 2.40
CA HIS A 227 12.52 16.13 2.98
C HIS A 227 11.25 16.47 2.20
N VAL A 228 10.10 16.35 2.87
CA VAL A 228 8.78 16.70 2.33
C VAL A 228 8.45 18.11 2.76
N GLN A 229 8.00 18.95 1.83
CA GLN A 229 7.42 20.27 2.10
C GLN A 229 5.99 20.31 1.59
N VAL A 230 5.12 21.02 2.29
CA VAL A 230 3.84 21.51 1.77
C VAL A 230 3.70 22.99 2.10
N THR A 231 3.28 23.77 1.13
CA THR A 231 2.97 25.20 1.28
C THR A 231 1.46 25.35 1.14
N VAL A 232 0.80 25.72 2.23
CA VAL A 232 -0.67 25.81 2.34
C VAL A 232 -1.09 27.27 2.18
N GLN A 233 -1.92 27.56 1.19
CA GLN A 233 -2.52 28.87 0.96
C GLN A 233 -4.03 28.77 1.21
N GLN A 234 -4.49 29.20 2.39
CA GLN A 234 -5.91 29.30 2.75
C GLN A 234 -6.53 30.58 2.14
N PRO A 235 -7.86 30.61 1.89
CA PRO A 235 -8.57 31.83 1.51
C PRO A 235 -8.39 32.97 2.54
N GLY A 236 -7.72 34.05 2.13
CA GLY A 236 -7.56 35.26 2.95
C GLY A 236 -6.56 35.20 4.11
N GLU A 237 -5.87 34.08 4.33
CA GLU A 237 -4.74 33.97 5.26
C GLU A 237 -3.39 34.01 4.50
N ALA A 238 -2.27 34.13 5.21
CA ALA A 238 -0.94 34.08 4.59
C ALA A 238 -0.51 32.63 4.26
N ALA A 239 0.28 32.44 3.20
CA ALA A 239 0.88 31.15 2.87
C ALA A 239 1.70 30.60 4.05
N ARG A 240 1.43 29.36 4.49
CA ARG A 240 2.21 28.68 5.53
C ARG A 240 2.94 27.47 4.96
N THR A 241 4.26 27.49 5.07
CA THR A 241 5.13 26.36 4.73
C THR A 241 5.28 25.42 5.93
N ILE A 242 5.14 24.12 5.70
CA ILE A 242 5.43 23.04 6.66
C ILE A 242 6.43 22.09 5.99
N GLN A 243 7.55 21.82 6.65
CA GLN A 243 8.55 20.82 6.26
C GLN A 243 8.60 19.66 7.27
N ARG A 244 8.70 18.42 6.78
CA ARG A 244 8.86 17.22 7.60
C ARG A 244 9.79 16.22 6.91
N SER A 245 10.70 15.61 7.66
CA SER A 245 11.49 14.49 7.16
C SER A 245 10.72 13.19 7.21
N VAL A 246 10.99 12.35 6.23
CA VAL A 246 10.54 10.96 6.10
C VAL A 246 11.78 10.09 5.91
N SER A 247 11.84 8.92 6.54
CA SER A 247 12.85 7.90 6.25
C SER A 247 12.16 6.70 5.60
N VAL A 248 12.68 6.18 4.49
CA VAL A 248 12.11 5.02 3.79
C VAL A 248 13.14 3.91 3.78
N ALA A 249 12.86 2.80 4.45
CA ALA A 249 13.68 1.60 4.41
C ALA A 249 13.71 1.01 3.00
N ASN A 250 14.83 0.41 2.60
CA ASN A 250 15.00 -0.18 1.27
C ASN A 250 14.94 -1.72 1.33
N PRO A 251 13.84 -2.36 0.89
CA PRO A 251 13.71 -3.81 0.94
C PRO A 251 14.75 -4.54 0.07
N TYR A 252 15.13 -3.94 -1.07
CA TYR A 252 16.13 -4.52 -1.98
C TYR A 252 17.50 -4.64 -1.30
N PHE A 253 17.93 -3.59 -0.61
CA PHE A 253 19.20 -3.60 0.14
C PHE A 253 19.16 -4.64 1.26
N LEU A 254 18.06 -4.74 2.00
CA LEU A 254 17.91 -5.69 3.10
C LEU A 254 17.96 -7.16 2.61
N ALA A 255 17.36 -7.46 1.45
CA ALA A 255 17.50 -8.77 0.80
C ALA A 255 18.96 -9.02 0.36
N ARG A 256 19.59 -8.03 -0.30
CA ARG A 256 20.98 -8.12 -0.77
C ARG A 256 21.98 -8.29 0.39
N GLN A 257 21.72 -7.70 1.56
CA GLN A 257 22.51 -7.91 2.78
C GLN A 257 22.41 -9.35 3.31
N ARG A 258 21.27 -10.04 3.09
CA ARG A 258 21.09 -11.48 3.37
C ARG A 258 21.61 -12.40 2.25
N GLY A 259 22.41 -11.86 1.32
CA GLY A 259 23.07 -12.66 0.27
C GLY A 259 22.16 -13.05 -0.90
N VAL A 260 21.01 -12.41 -1.10
CA VAL A 260 20.10 -12.67 -2.23
C VAL A 260 19.66 -11.38 -2.92
N LEU A 261 19.73 -11.34 -4.25
CA LEU A 261 19.16 -10.23 -5.00
C LEU A 261 17.67 -10.50 -5.22
N GLN A 262 16.81 -9.66 -4.64
CA GLN A 262 15.35 -9.72 -4.83
C GLN A 262 14.85 -8.42 -5.47
N PRO A 263 14.99 -8.25 -6.81
CA PRO A 263 14.55 -7.06 -7.54
C PRO A 263 13.07 -6.73 -7.26
N PRO A 264 12.72 -5.45 -7.02
CA PRO A 264 11.35 -5.04 -6.77
C PRO A 264 10.44 -5.29 -7.98
N VAL A 265 9.23 -5.77 -7.70
CA VAL A 265 8.10 -5.78 -8.63
C VAL A 265 7.43 -4.41 -8.53
N GLU A 266 7.47 -3.62 -9.59
CA GLU A 266 6.89 -2.26 -9.64
C GLU A 266 5.38 -2.28 -9.90
N SER A 267 4.91 -3.26 -10.69
CA SER A 267 3.50 -3.48 -10.95
C SER A 267 3.22 -4.95 -11.25
N SER A 268 2.00 -5.41 -10.97
CA SER A 268 1.54 -6.76 -11.25
C SER A 268 0.05 -6.72 -11.52
N ASP A 269 -0.44 -7.51 -12.47
CA ASP A 269 -1.85 -7.90 -12.50
C ASP A 269 -2.22 -8.49 -11.14
N PHE A 270 -3.41 -8.18 -10.63
CA PHE A 270 -3.92 -8.83 -9.42
C PHE A 270 -4.52 -10.20 -9.73
N SER A 271 -5.15 -10.36 -10.89
CA SER A 271 -5.87 -11.56 -11.28
C SER A 271 -5.40 -12.08 -12.63
N ALA A 272 -5.20 -13.40 -12.73
CA ALA A 272 -4.97 -14.04 -14.01
C ALA A 272 -6.29 -14.17 -14.78
N LYS A 273 -6.26 -13.90 -16.09
CA LYS A 273 -7.41 -13.99 -16.99
C LYS A 273 -7.27 -15.22 -17.87
N PHE A 274 -8.33 -16.01 -18.00
CA PHE A 274 -8.32 -17.17 -18.90
C PHE A 274 -8.48 -16.71 -20.36
N ILE A 275 -7.40 -16.85 -21.14
CA ILE A 275 -7.28 -16.37 -22.52
C ILE A 275 -6.51 -17.40 -23.33
N ASP A 276 -7.12 -17.90 -24.41
CA ASP A 276 -6.53 -18.87 -25.35
C ASP A 276 -5.87 -20.07 -24.66
N GLY A 277 -6.68 -20.93 -24.06
CA GLY A 277 -6.25 -22.20 -23.44
C GLY A 277 -5.49 -22.07 -22.11
N SER A 278 -5.09 -20.86 -21.72
CA SER A 278 -4.17 -20.61 -20.61
C SER A 278 -4.65 -19.49 -19.69
N TYR A 279 -4.22 -19.54 -18.43
CA TYR A 279 -4.34 -18.44 -17.49
C TYR A 279 -3.17 -17.47 -17.71
N ARG A 280 -3.48 -16.23 -18.05
CA ARG A 280 -2.50 -15.20 -18.41
C ARG A 280 -2.53 -14.05 -17.42
N ALA A 281 -1.35 -13.61 -17.02
CA ALA A 281 -1.11 -12.43 -16.21
C ALA A 281 0.24 -11.83 -16.57
N ASN A 282 0.56 -10.63 -16.10
CA ASN A 282 1.87 -10.01 -16.26
C ASN A 282 2.29 -9.22 -15.03
N PHE A 283 3.59 -8.98 -14.92
CA PHE A 283 4.17 -8.11 -13.90
C PHE A 283 5.46 -7.45 -14.41
N VAL A 284 5.89 -6.37 -13.77
CA VAL A 284 7.06 -5.57 -14.16
C VAL A 284 8.06 -5.55 -13.02
N VAL A 285 9.32 -5.85 -13.34
CA VAL A 285 10.41 -6.00 -12.39
C VAL A 285 11.51 -4.99 -12.72
N ARG A 286 11.87 -4.12 -11.77
CA ARG A 286 13.02 -3.22 -11.94
C ARG A 286 14.28 -3.85 -11.39
N ASN A 287 15.26 -4.05 -12.26
CA ASN A 287 16.63 -4.37 -11.85
C ASN A 287 17.36 -3.07 -11.49
N PRO A 288 17.78 -2.87 -10.24
CA PRO A 288 18.50 -1.65 -9.84
C PRO A 288 20.03 -1.77 -10.00
N GLU A 289 20.56 -2.95 -10.33
CA GLU A 289 21.99 -3.19 -10.49
C GLU A 289 22.51 -2.68 -11.84
N ALA A 290 23.80 -2.35 -11.88
CA ALA A 290 24.50 -1.86 -13.08
C ALA A 290 24.84 -2.97 -14.11
N TYR A 291 24.27 -4.16 -13.95
CA TYR A 291 24.49 -5.34 -14.80
C TYR A 291 23.18 -6.13 -14.94
N ASN A 292 23.08 -6.90 -16.03
CA ASN A 292 21.90 -7.74 -16.29
C ASN A 292 21.78 -8.87 -15.25
N LEU A 293 20.54 -9.19 -14.86
CA LEU A 293 20.21 -10.36 -14.05
C LEU A 293 19.48 -11.39 -14.90
N THR A 294 19.91 -12.65 -14.89
CA THR A 294 19.26 -13.73 -15.66
C THR A 294 18.42 -14.60 -14.73
N LEU A 295 17.14 -14.77 -15.07
CA LEU A 295 16.22 -15.72 -14.43
C LEU A 295 16.20 -17.01 -15.27
N SER A 296 16.88 -18.04 -14.79
CA SER A 296 17.13 -19.31 -15.49
C SER A 296 16.06 -20.37 -15.26
N SER A 297 15.15 -20.18 -14.29
CA SER A 297 14.02 -21.07 -14.06
C SER A 297 12.80 -20.34 -13.48
N MET A 298 11.62 -20.91 -13.69
CA MET A 298 10.35 -20.48 -13.12
C MET A 298 9.66 -21.68 -12.48
N GLN A 299 9.14 -21.52 -11.27
CA GLN A 299 8.39 -22.55 -10.56
C GLN A 299 6.99 -22.06 -10.20
N LEU A 300 5.97 -22.86 -10.52
CA LEU A 300 4.56 -22.59 -10.23
C LEU A 300 4.18 -23.16 -8.86
N GLU A 301 3.71 -22.31 -7.96
CA GLU A 301 3.04 -22.66 -6.71
C GLU A 301 1.53 -22.49 -6.89
N LEU A 302 0.76 -23.48 -6.44
CA LEU A 302 -0.70 -23.43 -6.44
C LEU A 302 -1.23 -23.24 -5.02
N ALA A 303 -2.25 -22.38 -4.90
CA ALA A 303 -2.93 -22.09 -3.65
C ALA A 303 -4.41 -22.45 -3.75
N TYR A 304 -4.87 -23.22 -2.76
CA TYR A 304 -6.22 -23.78 -2.70
C TYR A 304 -7.03 -23.15 -1.57
N ASP A 305 -8.35 -23.27 -1.65
CA ASP A 305 -9.30 -22.68 -0.71
C ASP A 305 -9.81 -23.72 0.33
N ASP A 306 -9.31 -24.97 0.30
CA ASP A 306 -9.69 -26.08 1.18
C ASP A 306 -8.56 -26.59 2.10
N GLY A 307 -8.84 -26.62 3.41
CA GLY A 307 -7.87 -26.71 4.51
C GLY A 307 -6.84 -27.86 4.55
N PRO A 308 -7.03 -29.04 3.91
CA PRO A 308 -6.04 -30.12 3.97
C PRO A 308 -5.19 -30.29 2.70
N ARG A 309 -5.40 -29.51 1.63
CA ARG A 309 -4.70 -29.64 0.33
C ARG A 309 -3.96 -28.37 -0.10
N GLU A 310 -3.68 -27.49 0.84
CA GLU A 310 -3.50 -26.05 0.61
C GLU A 310 -2.30 -25.62 -0.25
N PHE A 311 -1.29 -26.49 -0.44
CA PHE A 311 -0.03 -26.17 -1.12
C PHE A 311 0.39 -27.26 -2.10
N GLU A 312 0.58 -26.88 -3.37
CA GLU A 312 1.21 -27.74 -4.38
C GLU A 312 2.26 -26.95 -5.17
N LEU A 313 3.53 -27.25 -4.93
CA LEU A 313 4.67 -26.69 -5.67
C LEU A 313 5.00 -27.60 -6.86
N ARG A 314 4.77 -27.11 -8.08
CA ARG A 314 5.09 -27.84 -9.31
C ARG A 314 6.62 -27.97 -9.50
N PRO A 315 7.11 -28.93 -10.31
CA PRO A 315 8.51 -28.96 -10.74
C PRO A 315 8.92 -27.64 -11.41
N ALA A 316 10.16 -27.20 -11.21
CA ALA A 316 10.68 -26.01 -11.85
C ALA A 316 10.85 -26.22 -13.36
N THR A 317 10.43 -25.22 -14.14
CA THR A 317 10.61 -25.14 -15.60
C THR A 317 11.81 -24.24 -15.93
N ALA A 318 12.44 -24.47 -17.09
CA ALA A 318 13.51 -23.59 -17.57
C ALA A 318 12.94 -22.21 -17.96
N SER A 319 13.73 -21.16 -17.74
CA SER A 319 13.41 -19.79 -18.15
C SER A 319 14.65 -19.11 -18.72
N ALA A 320 14.45 -18.02 -19.45
CA ALA A 320 15.52 -17.24 -20.09
C ALA A 320 15.27 -15.72 -19.98
N VAL A 321 14.49 -15.29 -18.99
CA VAL A 321 14.16 -13.87 -18.80
C VAL A 321 15.40 -13.12 -18.31
N VAL A 322 15.77 -12.06 -19.02
CA VAL A 322 16.89 -11.18 -18.67
C VAL A 322 16.37 -9.83 -18.20
N LEU A 323 16.57 -9.51 -16.94
CA LEU A 323 16.28 -8.20 -16.38
C LEU A 323 17.41 -7.25 -16.78
N LYS A 324 17.15 -6.36 -17.73
CA LYS A 324 18.14 -5.41 -18.27
C LYS A 324 18.67 -4.49 -17.16
N ALA A 325 19.97 -4.18 -17.17
CA ALA A 325 20.62 -3.33 -16.17
C ALA A 325 19.90 -1.99 -15.97
N GLN A 326 19.71 -1.58 -14.72
CA GLN A 326 19.06 -0.33 -14.29
C GLN A 326 17.66 -0.07 -14.88
N ALA A 327 16.97 -1.09 -15.40
CA ALA A 327 15.73 -0.96 -16.16
C ALA A 327 14.58 -1.80 -15.60
N ALA A 328 13.35 -1.38 -15.93
CA ALA A 328 12.14 -2.17 -15.77
C ALA A 328 12.04 -3.22 -16.89
N THR A 329 11.68 -4.45 -16.54
CA THR A 329 11.46 -5.57 -17.46
C THR A 329 10.09 -6.18 -17.19
N ARG A 330 9.22 -6.20 -18.20
CA ARG A 330 7.94 -6.91 -18.18
C ARG A 330 8.18 -8.42 -18.24
N ILE A 331 7.43 -9.17 -17.46
CA ILE A 331 7.36 -10.62 -17.49
C ILE A 331 5.90 -11.02 -17.68
N ASP A 332 5.60 -11.60 -18.84
CA ASP A 332 4.31 -12.23 -19.11
C ASP A 332 4.31 -13.67 -18.59
N VAL A 333 3.24 -14.04 -17.91
CA VAL A 333 3.03 -15.32 -17.22
C VAL A 333 1.90 -16.05 -17.93
N VAL A 334 2.18 -17.23 -18.47
CA VAL A 334 1.21 -18.08 -19.18
C VAL A 334 1.22 -19.46 -18.53
N ILE A 335 0.15 -19.77 -17.79
CA ILE A 335 -0.04 -21.07 -17.13
C ILE A 335 -1.09 -21.88 -17.92
N PRO A 336 -0.71 -22.96 -18.63
CA PRO A 336 -1.66 -23.79 -19.36
C PRO A 336 -2.74 -24.37 -18.45
N LYS A 337 -3.98 -24.50 -18.95
CA LYS A 337 -5.12 -25.08 -18.21
C LYS A 337 -4.86 -26.46 -17.57
N ALA A 338 -3.92 -27.23 -18.13
CA ALA A 338 -3.54 -28.54 -17.57
C ALA A 338 -2.67 -28.44 -16.29
N GLN A 339 -2.07 -27.28 -16.00
CA GLN A 339 -1.21 -27.06 -14.83
C GLN A 339 -1.94 -26.39 -13.65
N LEU A 340 -3.04 -25.68 -13.93
CA LEU A 340 -3.89 -25.02 -12.93
C LEU A 340 -5.21 -25.79 -12.75
N PRO A 341 -5.34 -26.62 -11.69
CA PRO A 341 -6.55 -27.38 -11.43
C PRO A 341 -7.70 -26.50 -10.92
N GLN A 342 -8.89 -27.06 -11.00
CA GLN A 342 -10.17 -26.39 -10.75
C GLN A 342 -10.33 -25.77 -9.35
N GLN A 343 -9.69 -26.37 -8.34
CA GLN A 343 -9.75 -25.92 -6.94
C GLN A 343 -8.71 -24.83 -6.61
N ALA A 344 -7.77 -24.54 -7.52
CA ALA A 344 -6.69 -23.58 -7.28
C ALA A 344 -7.18 -22.15 -7.52
N VAL A 345 -7.71 -21.51 -6.48
CA VAL A 345 -8.26 -20.14 -6.50
C VAL A 345 -7.22 -19.05 -6.74
N ALA A 346 -5.94 -19.38 -6.64
CA ALA A 346 -4.82 -18.47 -6.87
C ALA A 346 -3.54 -19.26 -7.18
N PHE A 347 -2.54 -18.60 -7.76
CA PHE A 347 -1.20 -19.16 -7.93
C PHE A 347 -0.10 -18.13 -7.72
N SER A 348 1.11 -18.62 -7.46
CA SER A 348 2.33 -17.82 -7.36
C SER A 348 3.35 -18.35 -8.37
N VAL A 349 4.17 -17.47 -8.95
CA VAL A 349 5.31 -17.86 -9.79
C VAL A 349 6.61 -17.38 -9.18
N HIS A 350 7.55 -18.29 -9.00
CA HIS A 350 8.85 -18.05 -8.37
C HIS A 350 9.95 -18.23 -9.41
N TYR A 351 10.47 -17.11 -9.91
CA TYR A 351 11.61 -17.09 -10.80
C TYR A 351 12.91 -17.13 -9.99
N ARG A 352 13.84 -17.97 -10.43
CA ARG A 352 15.17 -18.15 -9.83
C ARG A 352 16.24 -17.90 -10.88
N GLY A 353 17.40 -17.42 -10.45
CA GLY A 353 18.59 -17.32 -11.30
C GLY A 353 19.83 -16.91 -10.54
N THR A 354 20.83 -16.40 -11.27
CA THR A 354 22.14 -16.02 -10.70
C THR A 354 22.66 -14.75 -11.37
N ALA A 355 23.22 -13.86 -10.57
CA ALA A 355 23.88 -12.65 -11.03
C ALA A 355 25.34 -12.91 -11.48
N PRO A 356 25.95 -12.04 -12.28
CA PRO A 356 27.37 -12.13 -12.66
C PRO A 356 28.36 -12.17 -11.49
N ASN A 357 27.98 -11.69 -10.31
CA ASN A 357 28.78 -11.77 -9.07
C ASN A 357 28.54 -13.07 -8.25
N GLY A 358 27.78 -14.02 -8.79
CA GLY A 358 27.47 -15.30 -8.14
C GLY A 358 26.30 -15.27 -7.15
N LEU A 359 25.73 -14.10 -6.82
CA LEU A 359 24.58 -14.03 -5.92
C LEU A 359 23.32 -14.64 -6.57
N PRO A 360 22.51 -15.41 -5.83
CA PRO A 360 21.22 -15.87 -6.30
C PRO A 360 20.27 -14.70 -6.55
N VAL A 361 19.49 -14.79 -7.62
CA VAL A 361 18.42 -13.85 -7.96
C VAL A 361 17.08 -14.54 -7.72
N ARG A 362 16.16 -13.86 -7.05
CA ARG A 362 14.78 -14.32 -6.80
C ARG A 362 13.78 -13.25 -7.19
N VAL A 363 12.70 -13.64 -7.86
CA VAL A 363 11.56 -12.77 -8.15
C VAL A 363 10.28 -13.57 -8.01
N SER A 364 9.29 -13.05 -7.26
CA SER A 364 8.00 -13.71 -7.03
C SER A 364 6.86 -12.80 -7.49
N ALA A 365 5.84 -13.38 -8.13
CA ALA A 365 4.57 -12.70 -8.44
C ALA A 365 3.39 -13.61 -8.09
N HIS A 366 2.24 -13.01 -7.75
CA HIS A 366 1.10 -13.70 -7.14
C HIS A 366 -0.21 -13.24 -7.77
N PHE A 367 -1.05 -14.18 -8.20
CA PHE A 367 -2.27 -13.90 -8.97
C PHE A 367 -3.46 -14.63 -8.36
N ASP A 368 -4.58 -13.92 -8.19
CA ASP A 368 -5.88 -14.55 -7.92
C ASP A 368 -6.46 -15.13 -9.22
N VAL A 369 -7.40 -16.07 -9.09
CA VAL A 369 -8.17 -16.64 -10.20
C VAL A 369 -9.66 -16.47 -9.87
N PRO A 370 -10.24 -15.27 -10.09
CA PRO A 370 -11.61 -14.96 -9.64
C PRO A 370 -12.67 -15.93 -10.17
N GLN A 371 -12.44 -16.53 -11.35
CA GLN A 371 -13.37 -17.48 -11.96
C GLN A 371 -13.40 -18.85 -11.25
N HIS A 372 -12.45 -19.15 -10.35
CA HIS A 372 -12.46 -20.33 -9.48
C HIS A 372 -13.07 -20.04 -8.09
N MET A 373 -13.44 -18.78 -7.78
CA MET A 373 -13.91 -18.40 -6.44
C MET A 373 -15.42 -18.53 -6.27
N SER A 374 -15.86 -18.62 -5.01
CA SER A 374 -17.26 -18.83 -4.65
C SER A 374 -18.18 -17.77 -5.25
N ARG A 375 -19.21 -18.21 -5.99
CA ARG A 375 -20.24 -17.32 -6.57
C ARG A 375 -20.98 -16.46 -5.55
N LYS A 376 -20.90 -16.76 -4.25
CA LYS A 376 -21.42 -15.88 -3.19
C LYS A 376 -20.74 -14.50 -3.17
N LEU A 377 -19.50 -14.42 -3.63
CA LEU A 377 -18.75 -13.18 -3.78
C LEU A 377 -19.24 -12.30 -4.95
N LEU A 378 -20.14 -12.80 -5.83
CA LEU A 378 -20.81 -11.95 -6.81
C LEU A 378 -21.58 -10.84 -6.09
N VAL A 379 -21.46 -9.62 -6.58
CA VAL A 379 -22.13 -8.46 -5.97
C VAL A 379 -23.63 -8.43 -6.29
N ASN A 380 -24.39 -7.69 -5.49
CA ASN A 380 -25.81 -7.46 -5.74
C ASN A 380 -26.04 -6.49 -6.94
N ALA A 381 -27.29 -6.38 -7.42
CA ALA A 381 -27.63 -5.60 -8.61
C ALA A 381 -27.28 -4.09 -8.53
N ASN A 382 -27.26 -3.49 -7.34
CA ASN A 382 -26.93 -2.07 -7.19
C ASN A 382 -25.43 -1.83 -7.34
N ALA A 383 -24.60 -2.68 -6.73
CA ALA A 383 -23.15 -2.71 -7.00
C ALA A 383 -22.85 -3.00 -8.47
N GLN A 384 -23.55 -3.97 -9.08
CA GLN A 384 -23.37 -4.32 -10.48
C GLN A 384 -23.59 -3.11 -11.39
N ALA A 385 -24.65 -2.32 -11.15
CA ALA A 385 -24.92 -1.10 -11.88
C ALA A 385 -23.83 -0.03 -11.63
N LEU A 386 -23.49 0.24 -10.36
CA LEU A 386 -22.50 1.26 -9.99
C LEU A 386 -21.11 0.97 -10.58
N LEU A 387 -20.57 -0.24 -10.39
CA LEU A 387 -19.23 -0.61 -10.85
C LEU A 387 -19.16 -0.60 -12.40
N SER A 388 -20.26 -0.97 -13.08
CA SER A 388 -20.35 -0.89 -14.54
C SER A 388 -20.46 0.56 -15.04
N ASP A 389 -21.12 1.46 -14.31
CA ASP A 389 -21.12 2.91 -14.57
C ASP A 389 -19.70 3.49 -14.47
N LEU A 390 -18.96 3.16 -13.40
CA LEU A 390 -17.57 3.62 -13.21
C LEU A 390 -16.62 3.11 -14.31
N ALA A 391 -16.73 1.83 -14.70
CA ALA A 391 -15.92 1.23 -15.76
C ALA A 391 -16.26 1.81 -17.15
N SER A 392 -17.54 1.93 -17.49
CA SER A 392 -17.99 2.47 -18.79
C SER A 392 -17.73 3.97 -18.95
N ARG A 393 -17.76 4.74 -17.86
CA ARG A 393 -17.34 6.17 -17.83
C ARG A 393 -15.82 6.36 -17.69
N GLN A 394 -15.03 5.28 -17.66
CA GLN A 394 -13.57 5.30 -17.55
C GLN A 394 -13.03 6.09 -16.35
N LEU A 395 -13.74 6.03 -15.21
CA LEU A 395 -13.38 6.77 -13.98
C LEU A 395 -12.37 6.02 -13.08
N VAL A 396 -12.02 4.79 -13.47
CA VAL A 396 -11.18 3.84 -12.71
C VAL A 396 -9.96 3.46 -13.54
N ALA A 397 -8.83 3.18 -12.89
CA ALA A 397 -7.57 2.91 -13.59
C ALA A 397 -7.60 1.58 -14.37
N ASN A 398 -8.45 0.63 -13.95
CA ASN A 398 -8.63 -0.65 -14.62
C ASN A 398 -10.14 -0.99 -14.70
N PRO A 399 -10.78 -0.91 -15.88
CA PRO A 399 -12.23 -1.14 -16.02
C PRO A 399 -12.64 -2.61 -15.84
N GLY A 400 -11.72 -3.52 -15.51
CA GLY A 400 -12.01 -4.90 -15.10
C GLY A 400 -11.59 -5.26 -13.66
N SER A 401 -10.99 -4.32 -12.91
CA SER A 401 -10.59 -4.51 -11.50
C SER A 401 -10.60 -3.16 -10.77
N ILE A 402 -11.61 -2.93 -9.94
CA ILE A 402 -11.85 -1.65 -9.25
C ILE A 402 -11.54 -1.79 -7.76
N THR A 403 -10.69 -0.95 -7.20
CA THR A 403 -10.33 -1.00 -5.77
C THR A 403 -11.31 -0.24 -4.86
N LEU A 404 -11.37 -0.62 -3.58
CA LEU A 404 -12.12 0.12 -2.55
C LEU A 404 -11.66 1.59 -2.42
N ASP A 405 -10.35 1.84 -2.53
CA ASP A 405 -9.75 3.18 -2.46
C ASP A 405 -10.20 4.06 -3.64
N GLU A 406 -10.27 3.51 -4.86
CA GLU A 406 -10.80 4.23 -6.03
C GLU A 406 -12.27 4.63 -5.84
N VAL A 407 -13.13 3.71 -5.40
CA VAL A 407 -14.56 4.02 -5.19
C VAL A 407 -14.75 5.03 -4.07
N THR A 408 -13.97 4.93 -2.99
CA THR A 408 -14.00 5.88 -1.87
C THR A 408 -13.56 7.28 -2.32
N ARG A 409 -12.50 7.37 -3.13
CA ARG A 409 -11.97 8.61 -3.71
C ARG A 409 -12.95 9.25 -4.72
N LEU A 410 -13.54 8.45 -5.61
CA LEU A 410 -14.60 8.93 -6.52
C LEU A 410 -15.85 9.39 -5.73
N GLY A 411 -16.11 8.79 -4.57
CA GLY A 411 -17.11 9.23 -3.60
C GLY A 411 -16.81 10.61 -3.01
N SER A 412 -15.57 10.86 -2.55
CA SER A 412 -15.18 12.17 -1.99
C SER A 412 -15.15 13.29 -3.04
N TYR A 413 -14.92 12.96 -4.32
CA TYR A 413 -15.04 13.89 -5.45
C TYR A 413 -16.48 14.05 -5.99
N GLY A 414 -17.47 13.34 -5.43
CA GLY A 414 -18.87 13.42 -5.87
C GLY A 414 -19.13 12.86 -7.28
N MET A 415 -18.24 12.01 -7.81
CA MET A 415 -18.29 11.51 -9.20
C MET A 415 -19.16 10.26 -9.38
N LEU A 416 -19.52 9.59 -8.28
CA LEU A 416 -20.45 8.46 -8.24
C LEU A 416 -21.84 8.90 -8.71
N SER A 417 -22.53 8.04 -9.47
CA SER A 417 -23.89 8.30 -9.94
C SER A 417 -24.92 8.33 -8.80
N ALA A 418 -26.00 9.11 -8.98
CA ALA A 418 -26.87 9.59 -7.91
C ALA A 418 -27.89 8.56 -7.34
N ALA A 419 -27.42 7.36 -6.99
CA ALA A 419 -28.19 6.34 -6.27
C ALA A 419 -28.02 6.42 -4.73
N SER A 420 -27.03 7.17 -4.25
CA SER A 420 -26.58 7.23 -2.85
C SER A 420 -27.32 8.28 -2.00
N GLY A 421 -28.64 8.10 -1.84
CA GLY A 421 -29.43 8.91 -0.91
C GLY A 421 -29.08 8.65 0.57
N SER A 422 -28.95 9.73 1.35
CA SER A 422 -28.67 9.78 2.81
C SER A 422 -27.20 9.70 3.24
N THR A 423 -26.73 10.77 3.90
CA THR A 423 -25.44 10.85 4.60
C THR A 423 -25.64 10.72 6.11
N LEU A 424 -24.93 9.78 6.73
CA LEU A 424 -24.69 9.74 8.18
C LEU A 424 -23.21 9.96 8.44
N GLN A 425 -22.88 10.84 9.38
CA GLN A 425 -21.52 11.32 9.62
C GLN A 425 -20.84 10.54 10.76
N VAL A 426 -19.88 9.66 10.42
CA VAL A 426 -19.02 8.95 11.40
C VAL A 426 -17.62 8.74 10.83
N GLY A 427 -16.59 9.30 11.50
CA GLY A 427 -15.18 9.01 11.23
C GLY A 427 -14.56 9.73 10.02
N THR A 428 -13.24 9.62 9.89
CA THR A 428 -12.41 10.38 8.94
C THR A 428 -12.12 9.67 7.62
N SER A 429 -12.25 8.34 7.55
CA SER A 429 -12.22 7.55 6.31
C SER A 429 -13.13 6.32 6.42
N ARG A 430 -14.41 6.46 6.05
CA ARG A 430 -15.33 5.33 5.82
C ARG A 430 -16.26 5.67 4.66
N MET A 431 -16.54 4.72 3.77
CA MET A 431 -17.61 4.87 2.79
C MET A 431 -18.96 5.07 3.52
N PRO A 432 -19.89 5.89 3.00
CA PRO A 432 -21.23 6.01 3.56
C PRO A 432 -21.89 4.63 3.73
N ALA A 433 -22.60 4.40 4.83
CA ALA A 433 -23.19 3.08 5.12
C ALA A 433 -24.12 2.58 3.99
N ALA A 434 -24.77 3.49 3.25
CA ALA A 434 -25.55 3.16 2.06
C ALA A 434 -24.68 2.66 0.88
N LEU A 435 -23.46 3.21 0.71
CA LEU A 435 -22.50 2.78 -0.32
C LEU A 435 -21.81 1.47 0.08
N ALA A 436 -21.40 1.33 1.34
CA ALA A 436 -20.85 0.09 1.89
C ALA A 436 -21.87 -1.06 1.85
N GLY A 437 -23.15 -0.77 2.12
CA GLY A 437 -24.27 -1.70 1.97
C GLY A 437 -24.58 -2.02 0.51
N ALA A 438 -24.54 -1.02 -0.38
CA ALA A 438 -24.75 -1.22 -1.82
C ALA A 438 -23.66 -2.10 -2.45
N LEU A 439 -22.41 -2.05 -1.94
CA LEU A 439 -21.26 -2.79 -2.46
C LEU A 439 -21.05 -4.19 -1.85
N GLN A 440 -21.95 -4.64 -0.97
CA GLN A 440 -21.90 -5.98 -0.36
C GLN A 440 -22.03 -7.12 -1.39
N PRO A 441 -21.47 -8.31 -1.07
CA PRO A 441 -21.69 -9.51 -1.86
C PRO A 441 -23.16 -9.95 -1.73
N ALA A 442 -23.67 -10.70 -2.70
CA ALA A 442 -25.07 -11.13 -2.71
C ALA A 442 -25.42 -12.07 -1.54
N HIS A 443 -24.43 -12.76 -0.98
CA HIS A 443 -24.60 -13.67 0.15
C HIS A 443 -23.41 -13.59 1.12
N THR A 444 -23.70 -13.60 2.43
CA THR A 444 -22.70 -13.86 3.47
C THR A 444 -22.19 -15.30 3.39
N LEU A 445 -20.87 -15.49 3.54
CA LEU A 445 -20.25 -16.81 3.51
C LEU A 445 -20.50 -17.58 4.82
N THR A 446 -20.66 -18.90 4.74
CA THR A 446 -20.51 -19.79 5.90
C THR A 446 -19.55 -20.96 5.58
N ALA A 447 -18.87 -21.48 6.60
CA ALA A 447 -17.75 -22.42 6.41
C ALA A 447 -18.14 -23.80 5.83
N MET A 448 -19.42 -24.16 5.80
CA MET A 448 -19.91 -25.49 5.38
C MET A 448 -20.17 -25.63 3.87
N GLU A 449 -19.90 -24.60 3.07
CA GLU A 449 -20.45 -24.50 1.71
C GLU A 449 -19.47 -24.90 0.59
N LYS A 450 -18.25 -25.35 0.94
CA LYS A 450 -17.16 -25.68 0.00
C LYS A 450 -17.17 -27.11 -0.57
N HIS A 451 -18.17 -27.94 -0.21
CA HIS A 451 -18.29 -29.33 -0.69
C HIS A 451 -19.70 -29.67 -1.21
N MET A 452 -20.30 -28.76 -2.00
CA MET A 452 -21.43 -29.13 -2.85
C MET A 452 -20.91 -29.74 -4.16
N GLU A 453 -21.42 -30.90 -4.55
CA GLU A 453 -21.26 -31.41 -5.91
C GLU A 453 -21.83 -30.37 -6.90
N PRO A 454 -21.17 -30.14 -8.06
CA PRO A 454 -21.68 -29.20 -9.05
C PRO A 454 -23.07 -29.64 -9.54
N PRO A 455 -24.06 -28.74 -9.60
CA PRO A 455 -25.44 -29.10 -9.88
C PRO A 455 -25.60 -29.69 -11.29
N PHE A 456 -26.48 -30.69 -11.40
CA PHE A 456 -26.74 -31.40 -12.65
C PHE A 456 -27.07 -30.43 -13.81
N PRO A 457 -26.57 -30.65 -15.04
CA PRO A 457 -26.70 -29.67 -16.11
C PRO A 457 -28.15 -29.43 -16.54
N VAL A 458 -28.60 -28.18 -16.40
CA VAL A 458 -29.92 -27.70 -16.83
C VAL A 458 -29.72 -26.50 -17.74
N GLU A 459 -30.36 -26.50 -18.91
CA GLU A 459 -30.20 -25.45 -19.91
C GLU A 459 -30.59 -24.06 -19.37
N GLY A 460 -29.80 -23.05 -19.75
CA GLY A 460 -29.93 -21.67 -19.28
C GLY A 460 -29.38 -21.41 -17.88
N GLN A 461 -29.10 -22.45 -17.08
CA GLN A 461 -28.52 -22.29 -15.74
C GLN A 461 -27.02 -22.03 -15.80
N GLU A 462 -26.51 -21.30 -14.82
CA GLU A 462 -25.10 -20.94 -14.71
C GLU A 462 -24.24 -22.16 -14.40
N CYS A 463 -23.43 -22.55 -15.37
CA CYS A 463 -22.42 -23.60 -15.22
C CYS A 463 -21.11 -22.98 -14.74
N ASP A 464 -20.30 -23.79 -14.06
CA ASP A 464 -18.90 -23.46 -13.85
C ASP A 464 -18.09 -24.29 -14.85
N PRO A 465 -17.46 -23.68 -15.87
CA PRO A 465 -16.62 -24.43 -16.82
C PRO A 465 -15.44 -25.10 -16.13
N TRP A 466 -15.10 -24.62 -14.93
CA TRP A 466 -14.05 -25.08 -14.06
C TRP A 466 -14.59 -25.86 -12.84
N ASN A 467 -15.88 -26.22 -12.79
CA ASN A 467 -16.40 -27.21 -11.84
C ASN A 467 -17.63 -27.90 -12.46
N MET A 468 -17.35 -28.95 -13.23
CA MET A 468 -18.30 -29.64 -14.10
C MET A 468 -18.68 -31.00 -13.48
N PRO A 469 -19.97 -31.39 -13.46
CA PRO A 469 -20.39 -32.67 -12.91
C PRO A 469 -19.92 -33.85 -13.77
N ASP A 470 -19.60 -34.98 -13.12
CA ASP A 470 -19.11 -36.21 -13.75
C ASP A 470 -20.01 -36.72 -14.89
N HIS A 471 -21.33 -36.48 -14.80
CA HIS A 471 -22.29 -36.82 -15.83
C HIS A 471 -22.88 -35.55 -16.50
N ILE A 472 -22.37 -35.23 -17.68
CA ILE A 472 -22.93 -34.18 -18.55
C ILE A 472 -23.91 -34.82 -19.57
N PRO A 473 -25.19 -34.41 -19.63
CA PRO A 473 -26.14 -34.92 -20.62
C PRO A 473 -25.72 -34.67 -22.07
N ASP A 474 -26.04 -35.60 -22.97
CA ASP A 474 -25.72 -35.48 -24.39
C ASP A 474 -26.18 -34.13 -24.99
N GLY A 475 -25.22 -33.45 -25.64
CA GLY A 475 -25.42 -32.14 -26.25
C GLY A 475 -25.42 -30.96 -25.29
N MET A 476 -25.21 -31.13 -23.98
CA MET A 476 -24.98 -30.01 -23.05
C MET A 476 -23.54 -29.52 -23.14
N TYR A 477 -23.37 -28.20 -23.27
CA TYR A 477 -22.08 -27.52 -23.23
C TYR A 477 -22.13 -26.36 -22.24
N CYS A 478 -21.14 -26.27 -21.36
CA CYS A 478 -20.92 -25.05 -20.58
C CYS A 478 -20.25 -24.01 -21.47
N MET A 479 -20.97 -22.95 -21.85
CA MET A 479 -20.48 -21.95 -22.79
C MET A 479 -20.31 -20.58 -22.12
N PRO A 480 -19.25 -19.81 -22.46
CA PRO A 480 -19.16 -18.42 -22.04
C PRO A 480 -20.31 -17.63 -22.65
N THR A 481 -20.86 -16.70 -21.88
CA THR A 481 -21.88 -15.75 -22.36
C THR A 481 -21.28 -14.36 -22.51
N GLN A 482 -22.05 -13.42 -23.09
CA GLN A 482 -21.71 -11.99 -23.04
C GLN A 482 -22.03 -11.35 -21.69
N GLU A 483 -22.62 -12.10 -20.74
CA GLU A 483 -22.95 -11.57 -19.41
C GLU A 483 -21.68 -11.46 -18.55
N LYS A 484 -21.44 -10.24 -18.10
CA LYS A 484 -20.38 -9.87 -17.15
C LYS A 484 -20.99 -9.56 -15.80
N ARG A 485 -20.33 -9.99 -14.72
CA ARG A 485 -20.67 -9.59 -13.35
C ARG A 485 -19.44 -9.23 -12.55
N TRP A 486 -19.61 -8.39 -11.54
CA TRP A 486 -18.57 -8.04 -10.58
C TRP A 486 -18.55 -9.03 -9.41
N MET A 487 -17.34 -9.43 -9.00
CA MET A 487 -17.08 -10.28 -7.85
C MET A 487 -16.22 -9.52 -6.84
N GLN A 488 -16.67 -9.43 -5.58
CA GLN A 488 -15.89 -8.83 -4.50
C GLN A 488 -14.79 -9.79 -4.03
N MET A 489 -13.54 -9.34 -4.15
CA MET A 489 -12.37 -10.03 -3.66
C MET A 489 -12.05 -9.49 -2.25
N PRO A 490 -11.97 -10.34 -1.21
CA PRO A 490 -11.61 -9.89 0.13
C PRO A 490 -10.13 -9.50 0.22
N PRO A 491 -9.72 -8.69 1.22
CA PRO A 491 -8.32 -8.41 1.51
C PRO A 491 -7.49 -9.67 1.78
N ARG A 492 -6.25 -9.72 1.26
CA ARG A 492 -5.38 -10.90 1.33
C ARG A 492 -3.89 -10.56 1.49
N PHE A 493 -3.17 -11.33 2.30
CA PHE A 493 -1.70 -11.37 2.34
C PHE A 493 -1.19 -12.41 1.33
N MET A 494 -0.98 -12.00 0.08
CA MET A 494 -0.84 -12.89 -1.08
C MET A 494 0.34 -13.86 -1.03
N ASN A 495 1.40 -13.51 -0.31
CA ASN A 495 2.62 -14.32 -0.17
C ASN A 495 2.78 -14.97 1.21
N ALA A 496 1.70 -15.09 1.99
CA ALA A 496 1.71 -15.75 3.31
C ALA A 496 0.75 -16.96 3.36
N LYS A 497 1.30 -18.09 3.81
CA LYS A 497 0.62 -19.39 3.98
C LYS A 497 0.31 -19.66 5.46
N LYS A 498 -0.58 -20.62 5.76
CA LYS A 498 -0.86 -21.06 7.13
C LYS A 498 0.43 -21.45 7.86
N GLY A 499 0.69 -20.82 9.00
CA GLY A 499 1.90 -20.99 9.80
C GLY A 499 3.08 -20.07 9.45
N ASP A 500 2.99 -19.28 8.37
CA ASP A 500 3.91 -18.16 8.15
C ASP A 500 3.63 -17.05 9.18
N LEU A 501 4.69 -16.38 9.65
CA LEU A 501 4.61 -15.27 10.60
C LEU A 501 4.53 -13.93 9.87
N ILE A 502 3.72 -13.01 10.37
CA ILE A 502 3.57 -11.65 9.84
C ILE A 502 4.09 -10.64 10.85
N LEU A 503 4.94 -9.70 10.41
CA LEU A 503 5.50 -8.63 11.23
C LEU A 503 4.99 -7.27 10.76
N ASN A 504 4.31 -6.53 11.63
CA ASN A 504 3.82 -5.18 11.33
C ASN A 504 4.86 -4.12 11.78
N PRO A 505 5.14 -3.08 10.97
CA PRO A 505 6.07 -2.01 11.33
C PRO A 505 5.70 -1.25 12.62
N SER A 506 6.70 -0.57 13.18
CA SER A 506 6.53 0.42 14.24
C SER A 506 5.56 1.54 13.82
N ASN A 507 4.45 1.68 14.53
CA ASN A 507 3.36 2.61 14.23
C ASN A 507 3.33 3.88 15.13
N GLY A 508 4.37 4.11 15.94
CA GLY A 508 4.46 5.25 16.86
C GLY A 508 3.82 5.06 18.25
N SER A 509 3.18 3.91 18.49
CA SER A 509 2.62 3.47 19.79
C SER A 509 3.63 3.47 20.95
N LEU A 510 3.15 3.15 22.16
CA LEU A 510 4.01 2.89 23.33
C LEU A 510 5.02 1.76 23.07
N ILE A 511 4.57 0.66 22.46
CA ILE A 511 5.43 -0.48 22.10
C ILE A 511 6.48 -0.08 21.06
N SER A 512 6.06 0.66 20.03
CA SER A 512 6.97 1.22 19.01
C SER A 512 8.08 2.07 19.63
N ALA A 513 7.77 2.86 20.66
CA ALA A 513 8.76 3.72 21.33
C ALA A 513 9.80 2.91 22.12
N VAL A 514 9.38 1.90 22.88
CA VAL A 514 10.27 0.95 23.58
C VAL A 514 11.23 0.31 22.58
N LEU A 515 10.68 -0.27 21.51
CA LEU A 515 11.46 -1.05 20.54
C LEU A 515 12.41 -0.21 19.69
N GLN A 516 12.15 1.09 19.50
CA GLN A 516 13.05 2.02 18.80
C GLN A 516 14.29 2.47 19.62
N THR A 517 14.41 2.09 20.90
CA THR A 517 15.47 2.62 21.81
C THR A 517 16.55 1.61 22.23
N VAL A 518 16.26 0.32 22.16
CA VAL A 518 17.26 -0.77 22.29
C VAL A 518 18.24 -0.73 21.11
N THR A 519 19.43 -1.35 21.21
CA THR A 519 20.45 -1.22 20.15
C THR A 519 20.78 -2.55 19.44
N PRO A 520 20.51 -2.67 18.12
CA PRO A 520 19.94 -1.66 17.22
C PRO A 520 18.42 -1.48 17.41
N PRO A 521 17.85 -0.34 16.97
CA PRO A 521 16.41 -0.10 16.99
C PRO A 521 15.62 -1.19 16.27
N GLN A 522 14.67 -1.80 16.96
CA GLN A 522 13.79 -2.84 16.45
C GLN A 522 12.58 -2.19 15.76
N ARG A 523 12.40 -2.50 14.46
CA ARG A 523 11.51 -1.73 13.56
C ARG A 523 10.07 -2.26 13.45
N TYR A 524 9.75 -3.33 14.17
CA TYR A 524 8.46 -4.02 14.10
C TYR A 524 7.86 -4.09 15.50
N SER A 525 6.64 -3.56 15.69
CA SER A 525 6.00 -3.45 17.00
C SER A 525 4.80 -4.38 17.20
N HIS A 526 4.41 -5.14 16.18
CA HIS A 526 3.36 -6.17 16.30
C HIS A 526 3.66 -7.39 15.42
N SER A 527 3.12 -8.55 15.79
CA SER A 527 3.27 -9.79 15.02
C SER A 527 2.10 -10.77 15.18
N GLY A 528 1.95 -11.68 14.22
CA GLY A 528 0.95 -12.75 14.23
C GLY A 528 1.35 -13.92 13.34
N ILE A 529 0.48 -14.94 13.27
CA ILE A 529 0.69 -16.15 12.48
C ILE A 529 -0.58 -16.47 11.69
N MET A 530 -0.42 -16.79 10.41
CA MET A 530 -1.55 -17.14 9.55
C MET A 530 -2.20 -18.46 10.00
N THR A 531 -3.51 -18.47 10.21
CA THR A 531 -4.27 -19.67 10.59
C THR A 531 -5.02 -20.30 9.42
N ARG A 532 -5.26 -19.51 8.36
CA ARG A 532 -5.62 -19.97 7.02
C ARG A 532 -4.78 -19.20 6.00
N ASN A 533 -4.57 -19.78 4.82
CA ASN A 533 -3.72 -19.18 3.80
C ASN A 533 -4.27 -17.82 3.34
N ARG A 534 -3.41 -16.80 3.40
CA ARG A 534 -3.63 -15.45 2.85
C ARG A 534 -4.76 -14.62 3.47
N ASP A 535 -5.72 -15.19 4.22
CA ASP A 535 -6.96 -14.49 4.61
C ASP A 535 -7.36 -14.56 6.10
N GLU A 536 -6.67 -15.32 6.95
CA GLU A 536 -6.95 -15.40 8.40
C GLU A 536 -5.66 -15.46 9.24
N ILE A 537 -5.62 -14.71 10.34
CA ILE A 537 -4.44 -14.51 11.19
C ILE A 537 -4.79 -14.51 12.69
N THR A 538 -3.97 -15.17 13.50
CA THR A 538 -4.01 -15.08 14.96
C THR A 538 -2.86 -14.21 15.49
N HIS A 539 -3.17 -13.34 16.45
CA HIS A 539 -2.20 -12.48 17.13
C HIS A 539 -2.64 -12.19 18.58
N SER A 540 -1.76 -11.60 19.39
CA SER A 540 -2.09 -11.14 20.75
C SER A 540 -1.97 -9.62 20.86
N THR A 541 -3.06 -8.96 21.23
CA THR A 541 -3.18 -7.49 21.26
C THR A 541 -4.01 -7.01 22.46
N ALA A 542 -3.98 -5.70 22.72
CA ALA A 542 -4.73 -5.03 23.79
C ALA A 542 -5.46 -3.78 23.25
N SER A 543 -6.62 -3.47 23.82
CA SER A 543 -7.30 -2.20 23.56
C SER A 543 -6.71 -1.09 24.45
N GLU A 544 -5.91 -0.21 23.85
CA GLU A 544 -5.45 1.03 24.49
C GLU A 544 -6.66 1.89 24.92
N ASP A 545 -7.68 2.00 24.06
CA ASP A 545 -8.93 2.73 24.33
C ASP A 545 -9.62 2.21 25.61
N ARG A 546 -9.65 0.88 25.84
CA ARG A 546 -10.18 0.28 27.07
C ARG A 546 -9.31 0.57 28.29
N LEU A 547 -7.98 0.49 28.18
CA LEU A 547 -7.09 0.79 29.30
C LEU A 547 -7.30 2.23 29.79
N ILE A 548 -7.44 3.19 28.88
CA ILE A 548 -7.66 4.61 29.20
C ILE A 548 -8.95 4.81 30.02
N GLU A 549 -10.03 4.04 29.77
CA GLU A 549 -11.25 4.12 30.59
C GLU A 549 -11.09 3.67 32.05
N PHE A 550 -9.98 2.99 32.38
CA PHE A 550 -9.64 2.51 33.72
C PHE A 550 -8.41 3.21 34.33
N ILE A 551 -7.96 4.31 33.74
CA ILE A 551 -6.99 5.24 34.35
C ILE A 551 -7.78 6.27 35.19
N GLY A 552 -7.44 6.37 36.47
CA GLY A 552 -7.95 7.39 37.39
C GLY A 552 -6.99 8.56 37.54
N GLY A 553 -7.27 9.45 38.49
CA GLY A 553 -6.35 10.53 38.90
C GLY A 553 -5.28 10.07 39.90
N ASP A 554 -4.98 8.76 39.96
CA ASP A 554 -4.15 8.08 40.98
C ASP A 554 -3.64 6.74 40.41
N GLY A 555 -3.24 6.73 39.13
CA GLY A 555 -2.85 5.53 38.38
C GLY A 555 -4.00 4.76 37.71
N ALA A 556 -3.67 3.60 37.15
CA ALA A 556 -4.57 2.65 36.50
C ALA A 556 -5.08 1.56 37.45
N ARG A 557 -6.27 1.01 37.19
CA ARG A 557 -6.83 -0.09 37.98
C ARG A 557 -5.95 -1.35 37.87
N PRO A 558 -5.34 -1.88 38.96
CA PRO A 558 -4.30 -2.92 38.88
C PRO A 558 -4.66 -4.18 38.08
N ASP A 559 -5.90 -4.66 38.19
CA ASP A 559 -6.37 -5.84 37.47
C ASP A 559 -6.57 -5.60 35.96
N VAL A 560 -6.82 -4.35 35.54
CA VAL A 560 -6.91 -4.00 34.11
C VAL A 560 -5.53 -3.85 33.50
N LEU A 561 -4.60 -3.21 34.21
CA LEU A 561 -3.21 -3.06 33.77
C LEU A 561 -2.48 -4.41 33.69
N LYS A 562 -2.73 -5.31 34.64
CA LYS A 562 -2.13 -6.65 34.66
C LYS A 562 -2.79 -7.62 33.68
N TYR A 563 -4.12 -7.58 33.55
CA TYR A 563 -4.88 -8.46 32.67
C TYR A 563 -5.57 -7.66 31.56
N LEU A 564 -4.76 -7.26 30.57
CA LEU A 564 -5.20 -6.46 29.43
C LEU A 564 -5.98 -7.31 28.42
N TRP A 565 -7.04 -6.73 27.88
CA TRP A 565 -8.02 -7.37 26.98
C TRP A 565 -7.88 -6.82 25.55
N PRO A 566 -8.05 -7.63 24.48
CA PRO A 566 -8.53 -9.02 24.48
C PRO A 566 -7.48 -10.10 24.77
N GLY A 567 -6.19 -9.82 24.56
CA GLY A 567 -5.19 -10.89 24.46
C GLY A 567 -5.22 -11.55 23.08
N VAL A 568 -5.29 -12.88 23.03
CA VAL A 568 -5.24 -13.60 21.75
C VAL A 568 -6.57 -13.55 21.02
N VAL A 569 -6.51 -13.15 19.75
CA VAL A 569 -7.66 -13.08 18.82
C VAL A 569 -7.29 -13.73 17.48
N THR A 570 -8.27 -14.33 16.83
CA THR A 570 -8.18 -14.82 15.45
C THR A 570 -9.12 -13.99 14.60
N GLN A 571 -8.61 -13.40 13.51
CA GLN A 571 -9.34 -12.44 12.68
C GLN A 571 -9.14 -12.74 11.19
N THR A 572 -10.07 -12.31 10.34
CA THR A 572 -9.78 -12.21 8.90
C THR A 572 -8.71 -11.14 8.67
N VAL A 573 -7.99 -11.20 7.54
CA VAL A 573 -7.01 -10.16 7.19
C VAL A 573 -7.67 -8.78 7.07
N GLU A 574 -8.93 -8.71 6.62
CA GLU A 574 -9.78 -7.51 6.67
C GLU A 574 -9.94 -6.97 8.09
N HIS A 575 -10.47 -7.78 9.02
CA HIS A 575 -10.67 -7.38 10.42
C HIS A 575 -9.35 -7.06 11.15
N ALA A 576 -8.26 -7.74 10.82
CA ALA A 576 -6.95 -7.55 11.41
C ALA A 576 -6.29 -6.21 11.00
N VAL A 577 -6.64 -5.69 9.81
CA VAL A 577 -6.14 -4.43 9.23
C VAL A 577 -7.10 -3.27 9.51
N ASP A 578 -8.39 -3.42 9.21
CA ASP A 578 -9.39 -2.33 9.26
C ASP A 578 -10.13 -2.24 10.62
N GLY A 579 -10.02 -3.27 11.45
CA GLY A 579 -10.48 -3.32 12.84
C GLY A 579 -11.86 -3.94 13.06
N GLU A 580 -12.02 -4.65 14.17
CA GLU A 580 -13.22 -5.41 14.52
C GLU A 580 -13.83 -4.96 15.86
N ASP A 581 -15.14 -4.69 15.88
CA ASP A 581 -15.90 -4.31 17.09
C ASP A 581 -16.06 -5.50 18.06
N MET A 582 -15.08 -5.73 18.93
CA MET A 582 -15.16 -6.74 19.99
C MET A 582 -15.83 -6.18 21.25
N VAL A 583 -16.53 -7.02 22.01
CA VAL A 583 -17.27 -6.63 23.23
C VAL A 583 -16.45 -6.91 24.49
N ASP A 584 -16.25 -5.88 25.33
CA ASP A 584 -15.59 -6.00 26.62
C ASP A 584 -16.42 -6.85 27.61
N PRO A 585 -15.87 -7.95 28.16
CA PRO A 585 -16.57 -8.84 29.08
C PRO A 585 -16.90 -8.22 30.46
N GLU A 586 -16.28 -7.09 30.85
CA GLU A 586 -16.57 -6.40 32.13
C GLU A 586 -17.57 -5.24 31.96
N THR A 587 -17.49 -4.48 30.87
CA THR A 587 -18.34 -3.27 30.67
C THR A 587 -19.48 -3.46 29.66
N GLY A 588 -19.43 -4.48 28.80
CA GLY A 588 -20.36 -4.65 27.69
C GLY A 588 -20.22 -3.61 26.56
N LYS A 589 -19.21 -2.73 26.63
CA LYS A 589 -18.88 -1.78 25.55
C LYS A 589 -18.26 -2.50 24.36
N LYS A 590 -18.30 -1.84 23.19
CA LYS A 590 -17.54 -2.24 22.02
C LYS A 590 -16.26 -1.43 21.91
N HIS A 591 -15.16 -2.10 21.60
CA HIS A 591 -13.89 -1.47 21.23
C HIS A 591 -13.40 -2.08 19.91
N SER A 592 -12.84 -1.26 19.03
CA SER A 592 -12.33 -1.75 17.74
C SER A 592 -10.91 -2.31 17.91
N ILE A 593 -10.73 -3.58 17.54
CA ILE A 593 -9.49 -4.34 17.68
C ILE A 593 -8.86 -4.56 16.30
N ALA A 594 -7.67 -4.01 16.12
CA ALA A 594 -6.80 -4.22 14.96
C ALA A 594 -5.36 -4.49 15.44
N GLY A 595 -4.52 -5.07 14.58
CA GLY A 595 -3.09 -5.27 14.84
C GLY A 595 -2.18 -5.03 13.62
N PHE A 596 -2.75 -5.13 12.43
CA PHE A 596 -2.06 -5.03 11.13
C PHE A 596 -2.53 -3.82 10.32
N ALA A 597 -3.21 -2.88 10.99
CA ALA A 597 -3.58 -1.59 10.43
C ALA A 597 -2.35 -0.85 9.87
N THR A 598 -2.62 0.06 8.93
CA THR A 598 -1.67 1.06 8.47
C THR A 598 -1.04 1.84 9.63
N ILE A 599 0.00 2.64 9.33
CA ILE A 599 0.46 3.69 10.25
C ILE A 599 -0.59 4.82 10.26
N GLU A 600 -1.78 4.54 10.79
CA GLU A 600 -2.56 5.54 11.52
C GLU A 600 -1.82 5.80 12.83
N SER A 601 -0.99 6.84 12.82
CA SER A 601 -0.34 7.36 14.01
C SER A 601 -1.38 7.97 14.97
N LYS A 602 -2.10 7.11 15.71
CA LYS A 602 -3.08 7.52 16.75
C LYS A 602 -2.47 8.53 17.74
N LEU A 603 -1.15 8.49 17.95
CA LEU A 603 -0.38 9.45 18.73
C LEU A 603 0.85 9.99 17.97
N ASP A 604 0.62 10.72 16.87
CA ASP A 604 1.65 11.63 16.33
C ASP A 604 1.79 12.89 17.19
N LEU A 605 2.44 12.73 18.35
CA LEU A 605 2.84 13.83 19.24
C LEU A 605 3.91 14.74 18.60
N GLY A 606 4.39 14.35 17.40
CA GLY A 606 5.49 14.99 16.71
C GLY A 606 6.87 14.68 17.32
N GLY A 607 7.89 15.39 16.85
CA GLY A 607 9.28 15.16 17.24
C GLY A 607 9.91 13.88 16.72
N VAL A 608 9.20 13.11 15.88
CA VAL A 608 9.71 11.90 15.22
C VAL A 608 9.42 12.01 13.72
N ALA A 609 10.43 11.75 12.89
CA ALA A 609 10.28 11.61 11.46
C ALA A 609 9.60 10.26 11.14
N PRO A 610 8.53 10.19 10.34
CA PRO A 610 7.92 8.93 9.95
C PRO A 610 8.93 8.02 9.22
N GLU A 611 9.10 6.79 9.72
CA GLU A 611 9.85 5.75 9.03
C GLU A 611 8.88 4.79 8.32
N ILE A 612 8.99 4.64 7.00
CA ILE A 612 8.36 3.51 6.31
C ILE A 612 9.31 2.32 6.40
N VAL A 613 8.76 1.21 6.87
CA VAL A 613 9.38 -0.11 6.82
C VAL A 613 8.33 -1.02 6.16
N PRO A 614 8.70 -1.93 5.24
CA PRO A 614 7.76 -2.94 4.77
C PRO A 614 7.21 -3.74 5.95
N ALA A 615 5.92 -4.06 5.97
CA ALA A 615 5.48 -5.24 6.72
C ALA A 615 6.17 -6.47 6.10
N MET A 616 6.48 -7.49 6.91
CA MET A 616 7.25 -8.66 6.45
C MET A 616 6.48 -9.95 6.68
N VAL A 617 6.68 -10.92 5.80
CA VAL A 617 6.39 -12.34 6.07
C VAL A 617 7.68 -13.07 6.41
N VAL A 618 7.68 -13.87 7.47
CA VAL A 618 8.75 -14.83 7.83
C VAL A 618 8.21 -16.25 7.70
N LYS A 619 8.93 -17.09 6.96
CA LYS A 619 8.44 -18.39 6.48
C LYS A 619 9.63 -19.30 6.08
N PRO A 620 9.40 -20.58 5.75
CA PRO A 620 10.43 -21.38 5.09
C PRO A 620 10.93 -20.70 3.82
N ASP A 621 12.15 -21.00 3.42
CA ASP A 621 12.59 -20.73 2.04
C ASP A 621 11.62 -21.45 1.06
N PRO A 622 10.78 -20.75 0.27
CA PRO A 622 9.74 -21.38 -0.56
C PRO A 622 10.32 -22.31 -1.63
N LEU A 623 11.64 -22.21 -1.84
CA LEU A 623 12.41 -22.98 -2.81
C LEU A 623 12.96 -24.30 -2.24
N LYS A 624 12.82 -24.51 -0.92
CA LYS A 624 13.23 -25.67 -0.11
C LYS A 624 12.10 -26.26 0.75
N GLU A 625 10.95 -25.58 0.83
CA GLU A 625 9.77 -25.99 1.60
C GLU A 625 9.29 -27.40 1.23
N THR A 626 9.04 -28.23 2.24
CA THR A 626 8.50 -29.60 2.08
C THR A 626 7.14 -29.74 2.76
N LEU A 627 6.44 -30.84 2.47
CA LEU A 627 5.13 -31.13 3.08
C LEU A 627 5.24 -31.25 4.61
N GLU A 628 6.31 -31.86 5.11
CA GLU A 628 6.56 -32.06 6.54
C GLU A 628 6.77 -30.72 7.25
N ILE A 629 7.57 -29.82 6.65
CA ILE A 629 7.79 -28.45 7.15
C ILE A 629 6.46 -27.70 7.25
N ARG A 630 5.64 -27.74 6.20
CA ARG A 630 4.33 -27.07 6.18
C ARG A 630 3.35 -27.69 7.18
N GLN A 631 3.36 -29.02 7.36
CA GLN A 631 2.55 -29.70 8.38
C GLN A 631 2.94 -29.30 9.80
N THR A 632 4.23 -29.16 10.11
CA THR A 632 4.69 -28.62 11.41
C THR A 632 4.21 -27.19 11.63
N LEU A 633 4.33 -26.32 10.61
CA LEU A 633 3.84 -24.94 10.66
C LEU A 633 2.31 -24.85 10.83
N HIS A 634 1.55 -25.77 10.23
CA HIS A 634 0.11 -25.87 10.45
C HIS A 634 -0.21 -26.19 11.91
N GLY A 635 0.51 -27.13 12.53
CA GLY A 635 0.34 -27.47 13.95
C GLY A 635 0.66 -26.30 14.90
N ILE A 636 1.68 -25.50 14.57
CA ILE A 636 2.04 -24.27 15.30
C ILE A 636 0.92 -23.23 15.17
N ALA A 637 0.39 -23.01 13.97
CA ALA A 637 -0.74 -22.12 13.72
C ALA A 637 -2.02 -22.58 14.45
N ASP A 638 -2.34 -23.87 14.41
CA ASP A 638 -3.51 -24.44 15.10
C ASP A 638 -3.38 -24.35 16.62
N PHE A 639 -2.18 -24.45 17.19
CA PHE A 639 -1.96 -24.19 18.62
C PHE A 639 -2.13 -22.71 18.97
N ALA A 640 -1.64 -21.79 18.13
CA ALA A 640 -1.83 -20.35 18.32
C ALA A 640 -3.32 -19.98 18.25
N ALA A 641 -4.04 -20.46 17.23
CA ALA A 641 -5.49 -20.28 17.08
C ALA A 641 -6.26 -20.76 18.33
N GLN A 642 -5.85 -21.90 18.89
CA GLN A 642 -6.42 -22.44 20.11
C GLN A 642 -6.20 -21.58 21.37
N GLN A 643 -5.31 -20.58 21.35
CA GLN A 643 -5.16 -19.65 22.48
C GLN A 643 -6.19 -18.51 22.47
N ALA A 644 -6.95 -18.32 21.39
CA ALA A 644 -8.02 -17.33 21.33
C ALA A 644 -9.05 -17.55 22.45
N GLY A 645 -9.31 -16.50 23.25
CA GLY A 645 -10.16 -16.59 24.46
C GLY A 645 -9.57 -17.42 25.61
N LYS A 646 -8.35 -17.96 25.49
CA LYS A 646 -7.60 -18.67 26.55
C LYS A 646 -6.34 -17.94 27.00
N SER A 647 -6.07 -16.76 26.44
CA SER A 647 -4.90 -15.94 26.77
C SER A 647 -5.25 -14.45 26.85
N HIS A 648 -4.75 -13.77 27.88
CA HIS A 648 -4.83 -12.32 28.04
C HIS A 648 -3.55 -11.65 27.52
N TYR A 649 -3.61 -10.33 27.31
CA TYR A 649 -2.42 -9.53 27.04
C TYR A 649 -1.76 -9.16 28.38
N ARG A 650 -0.43 -9.34 28.49
CA ARG A 650 0.34 -9.12 29.71
C ARG A 650 1.62 -8.39 29.35
N PHE A 651 1.70 -7.10 29.65
CA PHE A 651 2.76 -6.22 29.13
C PHE A 651 4.18 -6.70 29.51
N PHE A 652 4.32 -7.33 30.68
CA PHE A 652 5.54 -7.98 31.15
C PHE A 652 6.10 -9.08 30.23
N CYS A 653 5.33 -9.66 29.30
CA CYS A 653 5.86 -10.69 28.38
C CYS A 653 6.86 -10.13 27.35
N TYR A 654 7.01 -8.80 27.22
CA TYR A 654 8.17 -8.18 26.53
C TYR A 654 9.45 -8.13 27.37
N THR A 655 9.36 -8.30 28.69
CA THR A 655 10.50 -8.49 29.60
C THR A 655 10.80 -9.98 29.81
N ASN A 656 9.78 -10.80 30.03
CA ASN A 656 9.92 -12.23 30.28
C ASN A 656 8.76 -13.01 29.65
N PRO A 657 8.89 -13.51 28.41
CA PRO A 657 7.83 -14.25 27.72
C PRO A 657 7.59 -15.65 28.32
N ALA A 658 8.51 -16.18 29.14
CA ALA A 658 8.41 -17.53 29.67
C ALA A 658 7.25 -17.72 30.67
N ILE A 659 6.72 -16.64 31.27
CA ILE A 659 5.54 -16.75 32.15
C ILE A 659 4.30 -17.26 31.41
N GLY A 660 4.21 -17.06 30.09
CA GLY A 660 3.12 -17.57 29.26
C GLY A 660 3.01 -19.10 29.25
N LEU A 661 4.09 -19.81 29.60
CA LEU A 661 4.11 -21.28 29.69
C LEU A 661 3.49 -21.83 30.98
N THR A 662 3.32 -21.02 32.03
CA THR A 662 2.99 -21.51 33.38
C THR A 662 2.04 -20.62 34.21
N ASP A 663 2.14 -19.29 34.11
CA ASP A 663 1.44 -18.35 35.00
C ASP A 663 -0.01 -18.11 34.57
N LYS A 664 -0.90 -19.06 34.86
CA LYS A 664 -2.33 -18.87 34.66
C LYS A 664 -2.88 -17.79 35.59
N ALA A 665 -3.56 -16.81 35.02
CA ALA A 665 -4.19 -15.74 35.79
C ALA A 665 -5.19 -16.30 36.83
N PRO A 666 -5.17 -15.80 38.09
CA PRO A 666 -5.97 -16.33 39.19
C PRO A 666 -7.46 -16.00 39.06
N ALA A 667 -8.31 -16.61 39.89
CA ALA A 667 -9.74 -16.33 39.92
C ALA A 667 -10.09 -14.85 40.23
N SER A 668 -9.18 -14.11 40.88
CA SER A 668 -9.30 -12.67 41.11
C SER A 668 -9.11 -11.81 39.84
N ALA A 669 -8.60 -12.39 38.75
CA ALA A 669 -8.42 -11.70 37.46
C ALA A 669 -9.74 -11.54 36.65
N LYS A 670 -10.90 -11.82 37.26
CA LYS A 670 -12.24 -11.69 36.67
C LYS A 670 -12.35 -12.37 35.30
N TRP A 671 -12.46 -11.58 34.23
CA TRP A 671 -12.61 -12.02 32.84
C TRP A 671 -11.43 -12.89 32.37
N ALA A 672 -10.22 -12.63 32.89
CA ALA A 672 -8.99 -13.31 32.49
C ALA A 672 -8.71 -14.58 33.32
N ALA A 673 -9.56 -14.97 34.27
CA ALA A 673 -9.31 -16.12 35.13
C ALA A 673 -9.01 -17.41 34.33
N ASN A 674 -7.95 -18.13 34.72
CA ASN A 674 -7.43 -19.34 34.07
C ASN A 674 -6.90 -19.14 32.62
N THR A 675 -6.73 -17.90 32.15
CA THR A 675 -6.05 -17.59 30.87
C THR A 675 -4.54 -17.39 31.03
N PHE A 676 -3.77 -17.60 29.96
CA PHE A 676 -2.31 -17.44 29.93
C PHE A 676 -1.84 -16.02 29.49
N PRO A 677 -0.73 -15.51 30.02
CA PRO A 677 -0.19 -14.20 29.69
C PRO A 677 0.58 -14.20 28.36
N THR A 678 0.26 -13.27 27.47
CA THR A 678 0.90 -13.17 26.13
C THR A 678 1.14 -11.72 25.71
N VAL A 679 2.06 -11.54 24.76
CA VAL A 679 2.10 -10.41 23.81
C VAL A 679 2.31 -10.98 22.40
N CYS A 680 2.23 -10.13 21.38
CA CYS A 680 2.23 -10.52 19.97
C CYS A 680 3.39 -11.44 19.56
N SER A 681 4.62 -11.20 20.05
CA SER A 681 5.81 -12.00 19.77
C SER A 681 5.95 -13.21 20.71
N SER A 682 5.56 -13.07 21.99
CA SER A 682 5.64 -14.18 22.95
C SER A 682 4.67 -15.31 22.59
N LEU A 683 3.49 -14.99 22.05
CA LEU A 683 2.54 -15.97 21.52
C LEU A 683 3.20 -16.87 20.46
N LEU A 684 3.97 -16.26 19.54
CA LEU A 684 4.60 -16.97 18.43
C LEU A 684 5.75 -17.85 18.92
N TRP A 685 6.63 -17.29 19.76
CA TRP A 685 7.68 -18.05 20.42
C TRP A 685 7.11 -19.22 21.24
N MET A 686 6.06 -19.02 22.05
CA MET A 686 5.38 -20.08 22.80
C MET A 686 4.81 -21.16 21.87
N SER A 687 4.17 -20.77 20.77
CA SER A 687 3.54 -21.70 19.83
C SER A 687 4.57 -22.57 19.10
N ILE A 688 5.71 -21.97 18.70
CA ILE A 688 6.82 -22.71 18.11
C ILE A 688 7.48 -23.60 19.18
N LYS A 689 7.71 -23.09 20.40
CA LYS A 689 8.30 -23.87 21.51
C LYS A 689 7.47 -25.10 21.86
N GLN A 690 6.14 -24.98 21.83
CA GLN A 690 5.21 -26.08 22.10
C GLN A 690 5.26 -27.19 21.03
N SER A 691 5.76 -26.92 19.82
CA SER A 691 6.02 -27.94 18.80
C SER A 691 7.26 -28.81 19.10
N GLY A 692 8.15 -28.35 19.98
CA GLY A 692 9.40 -29.03 20.32
C GLY A 692 10.53 -28.87 19.29
N VAL A 693 10.33 -28.11 18.20
CA VAL A 693 11.37 -27.84 17.19
C VAL A 693 12.28 -26.69 17.65
N PRO A 694 13.61 -26.76 17.44
CA PRO A 694 14.53 -25.64 17.71
C PRO A 694 14.19 -24.38 16.90
N MET A 695 14.57 -23.22 17.42
CA MET A 695 14.42 -21.92 16.74
C MET A 695 15.76 -21.31 16.30
N GLU A 696 16.81 -21.47 17.11
CA GLU A 696 18.16 -20.87 16.91
C GLU A 696 19.30 -21.90 17.11
N GLY A 697 18.95 -23.16 17.38
CA GLY A 697 19.90 -24.26 17.67
C GLY A 697 20.77 -24.08 18.93
N GLY A 698 20.78 -22.90 19.57
CA GLY A 698 21.66 -22.51 20.67
C GLY A 698 22.94 -21.77 20.26
N MET A 699 23.11 -21.40 18.98
CA MET A 699 24.29 -20.68 18.47
C MET A 699 23.90 -19.70 17.36
N LEU A 700 23.86 -18.39 17.69
CA LEU A 700 23.54 -17.32 16.74
C LEU A 700 24.45 -17.32 15.50
N GLU A 701 23.90 -17.04 14.32
CA GLU A 701 24.74 -16.86 13.13
C GLU A 701 25.50 -15.52 13.17
N GLN A 702 26.54 -15.43 12.33
CA GLN A 702 27.28 -14.17 12.15
C GLN A 702 26.40 -13.05 11.57
N GLY A 703 25.29 -13.39 10.91
CA GLY A 703 24.27 -12.46 10.42
C GLY A 703 23.52 -11.79 11.58
N ASP A 704 23.02 -12.57 12.53
CA ASP A 704 22.18 -12.06 13.63
C ASP A 704 23.01 -11.30 14.63
N LEU A 705 24.23 -11.76 14.93
CA LEU A 705 25.22 -11.00 15.69
C LEU A 705 25.51 -9.62 15.05
N ALA A 706 25.57 -9.54 13.72
CA ALA A 706 25.73 -8.27 12.99
C ALA A 706 24.45 -7.42 12.95
N ALA A 707 23.27 -8.07 13.03
CA ALA A 707 21.96 -7.45 13.25
C ALA A 707 21.67 -7.15 14.74
N GLY A 708 22.62 -7.43 15.64
CA GLY A 708 22.58 -7.08 17.05
C GLY A 708 21.90 -8.09 17.98
N ALA A 709 21.59 -9.30 17.53
CA ALA A 709 21.22 -10.41 18.41
C ALA A 709 22.30 -10.68 19.47
N GLY A 710 21.92 -11.29 20.58
CA GLY A 710 22.83 -11.71 21.64
C GLY A 710 22.17 -12.74 22.55
N ILE A 711 22.96 -13.66 23.08
CA ILE A 711 22.51 -14.73 23.99
C ILE A 711 23.54 -14.95 25.10
N THR A 712 23.11 -15.58 26.18
CA THR A 712 23.97 -16.16 27.22
C THR A 712 23.74 -17.69 27.28
N PRO A 713 24.60 -18.48 27.95
CA PRO A 713 24.38 -19.92 28.11
C PRO A 713 23.08 -20.32 28.85
N SER A 714 22.37 -19.37 29.47
CA SER A 714 21.06 -19.57 30.10
C SER A 714 19.90 -18.91 29.35
N THR A 715 20.14 -18.28 28.20
CA THR A 715 19.10 -17.73 27.33
C THR A 715 18.30 -18.88 26.68
N PRO A 716 16.97 -18.95 26.86
CA PRO A 716 16.16 -19.99 26.22
C PRO A 716 16.16 -19.85 24.69
N ASP A 717 16.32 -20.97 23.98
CA ASP A 717 16.23 -21.03 22.51
C ASP A 717 14.95 -20.36 21.97
N GLY A 718 15.15 -19.45 21.01
CA GLY A 718 14.16 -18.52 20.47
C GLY A 718 14.03 -17.16 21.19
N LEU A 719 14.82 -16.90 22.25
CA LEU A 719 14.88 -15.62 22.98
C LEU A 719 16.28 -14.99 22.90
N TYR A 720 16.37 -13.71 23.23
CA TYR A 720 17.58 -12.89 23.09
C TYR A 720 17.82 -12.02 24.32
N LEU A 721 19.09 -11.75 24.61
CA LEU A 721 19.55 -10.93 25.72
C LEU A 721 19.38 -9.44 25.41
N TYR A 722 18.54 -8.78 26.21
CA TYR A 722 18.44 -7.32 26.32
C TYR A 722 19.15 -6.88 27.60
N GLN A 723 20.15 -6.01 27.46
CA GLN A 723 20.97 -5.59 28.59
C GLN A 723 20.24 -4.56 29.46
N SER A 724 20.61 -4.50 30.74
CA SER A 724 20.03 -3.59 31.74
C SER A 724 20.07 -2.12 31.30
N ASP A 725 21.14 -1.65 30.66
CA ASP A 725 21.23 -0.27 30.16
C ASP A 725 20.31 0.00 28.96
N GLU A 726 20.12 -0.98 28.08
CA GLU A 726 19.13 -0.93 27.00
C GLU A 726 17.70 -0.91 27.54
N ARG A 727 17.41 -1.72 28.57
CA ARG A 727 16.09 -1.80 29.21
C ARG A 727 15.76 -0.54 30.01
N ILE A 728 16.72 0.04 30.73
CA ILE A 728 16.55 1.33 31.44
C ILE A 728 16.35 2.47 30.44
N ALA A 729 17.11 2.51 29.33
CA ALA A 729 16.94 3.51 28.28
C ALA A 729 15.55 3.44 27.62
N ALA A 730 15.02 2.23 27.41
CA ALA A 730 13.65 2.02 26.93
C ALA A 730 12.59 2.43 27.96
N GLY A 731 12.86 2.20 29.25
CA GLY A 731 12.07 2.70 30.37
C GLY A 731 11.93 4.22 30.34
N GLU A 732 13.02 4.99 30.39
CA GLU A 732 12.95 6.46 30.44
C GLU A 732 12.18 7.08 29.25
N VAL A 733 12.22 6.46 28.06
CA VAL A 733 11.42 6.89 26.90
C VAL A 733 9.94 6.50 27.02
N LEU A 734 9.63 5.30 27.54
CA LEU A 734 8.26 4.88 27.82
C LEU A 734 7.61 5.75 28.91
N TYR A 735 8.36 6.07 29.98
CA TYR A 735 7.95 7.00 31.04
C TYR A 735 7.56 8.35 30.44
N SER A 736 8.48 8.93 29.66
CA SER A 736 8.29 10.23 29.01
C SER A 736 7.02 10.25 28.14
N LYS A 737 6.75 9.18 27.37
CA LYS A 737 5.53 9.09 26.56
C LYS A 737 4.26 8.97 27.40
N ILE A 738 4.22 8.08 28.39
CA ILE A 738 3.01 7.86 29.21
C ILE A 738 2.68 9.11 30.02
N HIS A 739 3.68 9.76 30.62
CA HIS A 739 3.52 11.04 31.31
C HIS A 739 2.95 12.13 30.37
N GLU A 740 3.46 12.27 29.13
CA GLU A 740 2.87 13.21 28.15
C GLU A 740 1.44 12.84 27.72
N MET A 741 1.07 11.55 27.70
CA MET A 741 -0.28 11.06 27.36
C MET A 741 -1.32 11.26 28.47
N VAL A 742 -0.92 11.19 29.73
CA VAL A 742 -1.84 11.49 30.85
C VAL A 742 -2.10 13.00 30.92
N LEU A 743 -1.06 13.82 30.72
CA LEU A 743 -1.20 15.28 30.54
C LEU A 743 -1.98 15.65 29.27
N GLU A 744 -1.97 14.82 28.23
CA GLU A 744 -2.88 14.98 27.06
C GLU A 744 -4.35 14.78 27.44
N SER A 745 -4.64 13.72 28.17
CA SER A 745 -6.02 13.29 28.47
C SER A 745 -6.77 14.21 29.44
N ALA A 746 -6.06 14.96 30.29
CA ALA A 746 -6.66 15.70 31.40
C ALA A 746 -6.91 17.20 31.16
N GLY A 747 -6.28 17.81 30.15
CA GLY A 747 -6.49 19.22 29.79
C GLY A 747 -5.85 20.25 30.74
N TRP A 748 -6.48 21.41 30.92
CA TRP A 748 -5.91 22.58 31.65
C TRP A 748 -5.89 22.41 33.19
N PHE A 749 -6.52 21.37 33.76
CA PHE A 749 -6.55 21.20 35.21
C PHE A 749 -5.12 20.97 35.75
N GLY A 750 -4.73 21.80 36.73
CA GLY A 750 -3.35 21.89 37.21
C GLY A 750 -2.91 20.78 38.18
N ASN A 751 -1.81 21.04 38.90
CA ASN A 751 -0.96 20.19 39.75
C ASN A 751 -1.49 18.86 40.33
N ALA A 752 -2.78 18.70 40.61
CA ALA A 752 -3.34 17.37 40.96
C ALA A 752 -3.22 16.33 39.82
N LEU A 753 -2.77 16.74 38.63
CA LEU A 753 -2.62 15.89 37.44
C LEU A 753 -1.17 15.72 36.95
N THR A 754 -0.19 16.40 37.57
CA THR A 754 1.23 16.03 37.41
C THR A 754 1.48 14.72 38.16
N ASP A 755 1.02 14.67 39.40
CA ASP A 755 1.16 13.52 40.30
C ASP A 755 0.52 12.28 39.66
N ALA A 756 -0.70 12.41 39.12
CA ALA A 756 -1.39 11.35 38.37
C ALA A 756 -0.64 10.88 37.09
N ALA A 757 0.16 11.74 36.46
CA ALA A 757 0.94 11.42 35.27
C ALA A 757 2.23 10.67 35.59
N ASP A 758 2.95 11.09 36.64
CA ASP A 758 4.11 10.38 37.18
C ASP A 758 3.69 9.00 37.75
N ASP A 759 2.61 8.96 38.53
CA ASP A 759 2.02 7.73 39.09
C ASP A 759 1.67 6.70 38.01
N THR A 760 0.90 7.12 37.00
CA THR A 760 0.48 6.23 35.90
C THR A 760 1.69 5.74 35.10
N ALA A 761 2.70 6.61 34.89
CA ALA A 761 3.93 6.21 34.22
C ALA A 761 4.70 5.16 35.05
N ASN A 762 5.00 5.43 36.32
CA ASN A 762 5.68 4.47 37.21
C ASN A 762 4.95 3.13 37.27
N GLN A 763 3.63 3.13 37.48
CA GLN A 763 2.84 1.90 37.60
C GLN A 763 2.88 1.07 36.30
N MET A 764 2.75 1.72 35.13
CA MET A 764 2.85 1.05 33.84
C MET A 764 4.27 0.54 33.53
N LEU A 765 5.31 1.22 34.02
CA LEU A 765 6.70 0.80 33.85
C LEU A 765 7.09 -0.32 34.82
N ASN A 766 6.59 -0.33 36.05
CA ASN A 766 6.74 -1.47 36.97
C ASN A 766 5.99 -2.69 36.44
N ALA A 767 4.79 -2.52 35.87
CA ALA A 767 4.09 -3.58 35.16
C ALA A 767 4.90 -4.15 33.97
N PHE A 768 5.60 -3.29 33.21
CA PHE A 768 6.48 -3.71 32.12
C PHE A 768 7.79 -4.37 32.57
N ALA A 769 8.42 -3.85 33.62
CA ALA A 769 9.78 -4.19 34.02
C ALA A 769 9.88 -5.31 35.07
N SER A 770 8.84 -5.50 35.89
CA SER A 770 8.80 -6.43 37.03
C SER A 770 7.45 -7.10 37.30
N ASP A 771 6.43 -6.90 36.44
CA ASP A 771 5.04 -7.41 36.59
C ASP A 771 4.27 -6.83 37.79
N TRP A 772 4.84 -5.87 38.50
CA TRP A 772 4.24 -5.22 39.66
C TRP A 772 3.26 -4.13 39.20
N CYS A 773 1.97 -4.38 39.39
CA CYS A 773 0.87 -3.54 38.89
C CYS A 773 0.02 -2.94 40.02
N ASP A 774 0.36 -3.28 41.27
CA ASP A 774 -0.43 -2.98 42.47
C ASP A 774 -0.44 -1.48 42.79
N THR A 775 -1.30 -1.05 43.73
CA THR A 775 -1.52 0.39 43.99
C THR A 775 -0.26 1.13 44.45
N ASP A 776 0.68 0.44 45.10
CA ASP A 776 1.98 0.97 45.54
C ASP A 776 3.04 1.01 44.42
N ALA A 777 2.78 0.39 43.26
CA ALA A 777 3.67 0.43 42.10
C ALA A 777 3.67 1.80 41.38
N LYS A 778 2.76 2.71 41.73
CA LYS A 778 2.70 4.08 41.18
C LYS A 778 3.68 5.02 41.89
N ASP A 779 3.85 4.86 43.20
CA ASP A 779 4.67 5.73 44.05
C ASP A 779 6.18 5.33 44.03
N SER A 780 6.61 4.56 43.01
CA SER A 780 7.94 3.92 42.99
C SER A 780 8.57 3.85 41.59
N ASP A 781 9.85 4.22 41.49
CA ASP A 781 10.64 4.11 40.26
C ASP A 781 11.51 2.85 40.18
N ALA A 782 11.12 1.76 40.86
CA ALA A 782 11.85 0.49 40.91
C ALA A 782 12.20 -0.10 39.52
N TRP A 783 11.44 0.23 38.47
CA TRP A 783 11.75 -0.06 37.08
C TRP A 783 13.14 0.45 36.62
N ARG A 784 13.67 1.53 37.21
CA ARG A 784 15.04 2.05 36.99
C ARG A 784 16.14 1.14 37.51
N HIS A 785 15.80 0.14 38.32
CA HIS A 785 16.73 -0.83 38.89
C HIS A 785 16.60 -2.24 38.25
N THR A 786 16.05 -2.30 37.04
CA THR A 786 15.86 -3.57 36.32
C THR A 786 17.17 -4.12 35.74
N GLY A 787 17.35 -5.45 35.81
CA GLY A 787 18.55 -6.15 35.32
C GLY A 787 18.52 -6.48 33.82
N ASP A 788 19.42 -7.36 33.39
CA ASP A 788 19.37 -7.97 32.06
C ASP A 788 18.16 -8.93 31.95
N ALA A 789 17.60 -9.11 30.75
CA ALA A 789 16.47 -10.03 30.52
C ALA A 789 16.55 -10.78 29.19
N ASN A 790 15.90 -11.94 29.13
CA ASN A 790 15.75 -12.75 27.91
C ASN A 790 14.33 -12.57 27.35
N ALA A 791 14.20 -11.97 26.17
CA ALA A 791 12.91 -11.66 25.55
C ALA A 791 12.94 -11.85 24.03
N VAL A 792 11.79 -11.64 23.38
CA VAL A 792 11.64 -11.71 21.93
C VAL A 792 10.76 -10.56 21.44
N SER A 793 11.30 -9.70 20.59
CA SER A 793 10.54 -8.68 19.86
C SER A 793 10.05 -9.23 18.52
N PRO A 794 9.02 -8.65 17.89
CA PRO A 794 8.59 -9.03 16.55
C PRO A 794 9.74 -9.04 15.52
N ALA A 795 10.67 -8.10 15.64
CA ALA A 795 11.83 -7.99 14.77
C ALA A 795 12.81 -9.16 14.90
N ASN A 796 12.94 -9.79 16.08
CA ASN A 796 13.82 -10.95 16.26
C ASN A 796 13.29 -12.22 15.58
N LEU A 797 11.99 -12.28 15.26
CA LEU A 797 11.41 -13.42 14.55
C LEU A 797 12.02 -13.57 13.14
N CYS A 798 12.69 -12.53 12.62
CA CYS A 798 13.50 -12.58 11.39
C CYS A 798 14.85 -13.32 11.49
N PHE A 799 15.25 -13.76 12.69
CA PHE A 799 16.48 -14.54 12.92
C PHE A 799 16.22 -16.05 12.92
N PHE A 800 15.02 -16.49 13.33
CA PHE A 800 14.67 -17.91 13.46
C PHE A 800 15.02 -18.75 12.23
N ASP A 801 15.61 -19.92 12.49
CA ASP A 801 16.34 -20.73 11.52
C ASP A 801 15.49 -21.47 10.48
N ALA A 802 16.15 -21.86 9.39
CA ALA A 802 15.70 -22.94 8.53
C ALA A 802 15.77 -24.30 9.29
N PRO A 803 14.83 -25.24 9.10
CA PRO A 803 13.94 -25.34 7.94
C PRO A 803 12.52 -24.74 8.12
N LEU A 804 12.11 -24.40 9.34
CA LEU A 804 10.77 -23.82 9.58
C LEU A 804 10.68 -22.36 9.14
N TYR A 805 11.79 -21.60 9.28
CA TYR A 805 11.87 -20.20 8.92
C TYR A 805 13.16 -19.96 8.08
N GLY A 806 14.00 -19.00 8.44
CA GLY A 806 15.23 -18.68 7.70
C GLY A 806 15.02 -17.94 6.36
N TYR A 807 13.78 -17.56 6.02
CA TYR A 807 13.49 -16.67 4.90
C TYR A 807 12.45 -15.61 5.28
N CYS A 808 12.69 -14.37 4.86
CA CYS A 808 11.71 -13.30 4.98
C CYS A 808 11.72 -12.38 3.75
N GLU A 809 10.55 -11.86 3.39
CA GLU A 809 10.37 -10.90 2.30
C GLU A 809 9.23 -9.92 2.65
N PRO A 810 9.12 -8.78 1.95
CA PRO A 810 7.99 -7.86 2.13
C PRO A 810 6.64 -8.55 1.96
N LEU A 811 5.71 -8.21 2.83
CA LEU A 811 4.33 -8.67 2.80
C LEU A 811 3.59 -8.02 1.64
N ILE A 812 2.94 -8.85 0.82
CA ILE A 812 2.12 -8.38 -0.31
C ILE A 812 0.65 -8.36 0.16
N TYR A 813 0.26 -7.26 0.83
CA TYR A 813 -1.15 -6.99 1.11
C TYR A 813 -1.86 -6.54 -0.16
N ARG A 814 -2.96 -7.23 -0.48
CA ARG A 814 -3.88 -6.90 -1.55
C ARG A 814 -5.20 -6.42 -0.92
N PRO A 815 -5.65 -5.19 -1.18
CA PRO A 815 -6.85 -4.64 -0.57
C PRO A 815 -8.13 -5.23 -1.17
N ALA A 816 -9.27 -4.94 -0.54
CA ALA A 816 -10.60 -5.21 -1.08
C ALA A 816 -10.78 -4.54 -2.45
N ARG A 817 -11.36 -5.29 -3.39
CA ARG A 817 -11.58 -4.85 -4.77
C ARG A 817 -12.72 -5.65 -5.42
N TRP A 818 -13.21 -5.19 -6.56
CA TRP A 818 -14.17 -5.91 -7.39
C TRP A 818 -13.55 -6.25 -8.73
N GLU A 819 -13.66 -7.52 -9.14
CA GLU A 819 -13.14 -8.06 -10.40
C GLU A 819 -14.29 -8.39 -11.36
N GLU A 820 -14.12 -8.09 -12.65
CA GLU A 820 -15.11 -8.46 -13.67
C GLU A 820 -14.92 -9.93 -14.10
N VAL A 821 -15.94 -10.76 -13.87
CA VAL A 821 -15.98 -12.17 -14.28
C VAL A 821 -17.00 -12.40 -15.40
N THR A 822 -16.62 -13.26 -16.35
CA THR A 822 -17.52 -13.76 -17.41
C THR A 822 -18.42 -14.85 -16.84
N ILE A 823 -19.74 -14.72 -16.99
CA ILE A 823 -20.69 -15.76 -16.61
C ILE A 823 -20.81 -16.80 -17.73
N TYR A 824 -20.77 -18.07 -17.35
CA TYR A 824 -20.95 -19.21 -18.24
C TYR A 824 -22.32 -19.86 -17.97
N LYS A 825 -22.98 -20.36 -19.01
CA LYS A 825 -24.28 -21.05 -18.88
C LYS A 825 -24.30 -22.35 -19.66
N TRP A 826 -25.02 -23.33 -19.13
CA TRP A 826 -25.34 -24.58 -19.82
C TRP A 826 -26.22 -24.26 -21.03
N LYS A 827 -25.77 -24.66 -22.21
CA LYS A 827 -26.55 -24.61 -23.45
C LYS A 827 -26.78 -26.03 -23.93
N LYS A 828 -28.02 -26.41 -24.24
CA LYS A 828 -28.31 -27.68 -24.90
C LYS A 828 -28.25 -27.46 -26.40
N VAL A 829 -27.53 -28.32 -27.08
CA VAL A 829 -27.20 -28.15 -28.48
C VAL A 829 -27.60 -29.42 -29.23
N ALA A 830 -28.90 -29.47 -29.55
CA ALA A 830 -29.60 -30.65 -30.06
C ALA A 830 -29.10 -31.18 -31.42
N GLN A 831 -28.28 -30.39 -32.12
CA GLN A 831 -27.59 -30.76 -33.34
C GLN A 831 -26.15 -30.27 -33.22
N THR A 832 -25.20 -31.03 -33.74
CA THR A 832 -23.80 -30.64 -33.83
C THR A 832 -23.37 -30.57 -35.29
N GLY A 833 -22.34 -29.78 -35.59
CA GLY A 833 -21.65 -29.81 -36.87
C GLY A 833 -20.24 -30.36 -36.72
N THR A 834 -19.44 -30.20 -37.77
CA THR A 834 -18.01 -30.44 -37.76
C THR A 834 -17.31 -29.14 -38.10
N LEU A 835 -16.25 -28.77 -37.36
CA LEU A 835 -15.28 -27.81 -37.85
C LEU A 835 -14.19 -28.58 -38.58
N HIS A 836 -14.01 -28.29 -39.86
CA HIS A 836 -12.81 -28.66 -40.60
C HIS A 836 -12.04 -27.37 -40.89
N GLY A 837 -10.72 -27.43 -40.98
CA GLY A 837 -9.97 -26.23 -41.29
C GLY A 837 -8.49 -26.46 -41.52
N VAL A 838 -7.80 -25.38 -41.82
CA VAL A 838 -6.35 -25.33 -41.94
C VAL A 838 -5.84 -24.20 -41.07
N VAL A 839 -4.78 -24.49 -40.30
CA VAL A 839 -4.01 -23.47 -39.60
C VAL A 839 -2.79 -23.11 -40.45
N HIS A 840 -2.54 -21.82 -40.64
CA HIS A 840 -1.31 -21.32 -41.24
C HIS A 840 -0.45 -20.55 -40.22
N TYR A 841 0.81 -20.36 -40.53
CA TYR A 841 1.69 -19.32 -39.99
C TYR A 841 2.51 -18.75 -41.16
N GLU A 842 2.60 -17.41 -41.27
CA GLU A 842 3.25 -16.73 -42.43
C GLU A 842 2.76 -17.24 -43.80
N GLY A 843 1.47 -17.60 -43.91
CA GLY A 843 0.86 -18.14 -45.14
C GLY A 843 1.29 -19.57 -45.51
N LYS A 844 1.98 -20.30 -44.62
CA LYS A 844 2.37 -21.71 -44.78
C LYS A 844 1.60 -22.57 -43.78
N PRO A 845 1.20 -23.81 -44.10
CA PRO A 845 0.47 -24.65 -43.15
C PRO A 845 1.28 -24.99 -41.89
N ALA A 846 0.63 -24.92 -40.73
CA ALA A 846 1.26 -25.07 -39.42
C ALA A 846 0.84 -26.39 -38.76
N ALA A 847 1.74 -27.37 -38.76
CA ALA A 847 1.54 -28.70 -38.17
C ALA A 847 1.76 -28.73 -36.65
N GLY A 848 1.07 -29.61 -35.92
CA GLY A 848 1.20 -29.79 -34.48
C GLY A 848 0.74 -28.59 -33.64
N VAL A 849 -0.24 -27.83 -34.15
CA VAL A 849 -0.91 -26.72 -33.46
C VAL A 849 -2.11 -27.29 -32.72
N SER A 850 -2.32 -26.95 -31.45
CA SER A 850 -3.52 -27.34 -30.70
C SER A 850 -4.69 -26.46 -31.13
N VAL A 851 -5.76 -27.04 -31.67
CA VAL A 851 -6.97 -26.33 -32.08
C VAL A 851 -8.15 -26.77 -31.23
N GLN A 852 -8.82 -25.83 -30.55
CA GLN A 852 -9.83 -26.13 -29.54
C GLN A 852 -11.02 -25.16 -29.54
N ILE A 853 -12.13 -25.65 -28.97
CA ILE A 853 -13.31 -24.82 -28.61
C ILE A 853 -13.72 -24.96 -27.14
N SER A 854 -13.25 -26.01 -26.45
CA SER A 854 -13.43 -26.21 -25.01
C SER A 854 -12.42 -27.24 -24.49
N GLN A 855 -12.29 -27.34 -23.15
CA GLN A 855 -11.32 -28.22 -22.49
C GLN A 855 -11.41 -29.70 -22.93
N ASN A 856 -12.60 -30.17 -23.30
CA ASN A 856 -12.88 -31.55 -23.69
C ASN A 856 -13.08 -31.69 -25.21
N LYS A 857 -12.72 -30.66 -25.98
CA LYS A 857 -12.98 -30.56 -27.42
C LYS A 857 -11.86 -29.82 -28.14
N PHE A 858 -10.73 -30.53 -28.29
CA PHE A 858 -9.52 -30.08 -28.98
C PHE A 858 -9.01 -31.17 -29.95
N THR A 859 -8.14 -30.77 -30.88
CA THR A 859 -7.43 -31.68 -31.81
C THR A 859 -6.13 -31.00 -32.28
N PRO A 860 -5.02 -31.73 -32.46
CA PRO A 860 -3.81 -31.18 -33.06
C PRO A 860 -3.92 -31.10 -34.60
N THR A 861 -3.26 -30.14 -35.24
CA THR A 861 -3.14 -30.10 -36.70
C THR A 861 -2.22 -31.17 -37.26
N ALA A 862 -2.58 -31.72 -38.41
CA ALA A 862 -1.77 -32.66 -39.18
C ALA A 862 -0.58 -31.97 -39.89
N ALA A 863 0.25 -32.75 -40.60
CA ALA A 863 1.47 -32.28 -41.27
C ALA A 863 1.22 -31.20 -42.33
N ASP A 864 0.03 -31.15 -42.90
CA ASP A 864 -0.46 -30.17 -43.88
C ASP A 864 -1.23 -29.00 -43.23
N GLY A 865 -1.13 -28.83 -41.91
CA GLY A 865 -1.84 -27.82 -41.13
C GLY A 865 -3.35 -28.06 -40.97
N SER A 866 -3.90 -29.15 -41.54
CA SER A 866 -5.34 -29.43 -41.44
C SER A 866 -5.75 -29.87 -40.04
N PHE A 867 -7.00 -29.58 -39.65
CA PHE A 867 -7.61 -30.08 -38.42
C PHE A 867 -9.08 -30.47 -38.65
N THR A 868 -9.62 -31.31 -37.76
CA THR A 868 -11.05 -31.65 -37.74
C THR A 868 -11.54 -31.85 -36.31
N LEU A 869 -12.50 -31.02 -35.90
CA LEU A 869 -13.27 -31.18 -34.66
C LEU A 869 -14.69 -31.63 -35.04
N THR A 870 -15.01 -32.91 -34.82
CA THR A 870 -16.35 -33.46 -35.05
C THR A 870 -17.25 -33.28 -33.84
N GLY A 871 -18.55 -33.10 -34.04
CA GLY A 871 -19.50 -32.95 -32.93
C GLY A 871 -19.32 -31.63 -32.16
N VAL A 872 -19.24 -30.53 -32.91
CA VAL A 872 -19.12 -29.15 -32.42
C VAL A 872 -20.52 -28.55 -32.24
N PRO A 873 -20.82 -27.86 -31.12
CA PRO A 873 -22.13 -27.23 -30.92
C PRO A 873 -22.49 -26.22 -32.02
N VAL A 874 -23.74 -26.30 -32.50
CA VAL A 874 -24.34 -25.38 -33.48
C VAL A 874 -24.52 -23.96 -32.93
N GLY A 875 -24.30 -23.00 -33.83
CA GLY A 875 -24.23 -21.57 -33.57
C GLY A 875 -22.81 -21.04 -33.59
N SER A 876 -22.61 -19.79 -33.15
CA SER A 876 -21.28 -19.19 -33.08
C SER A 876 -20.42 -19.85 -31.99
N VAL A 877 -19.25 -20.34 -32.38
CA VAL A 877 -18.19 -20.84 -31.50
C VAL A 877 -16.91 -20.05 -31.77
N LEU A 878 -16.18 -19.73 -30.70
CA LEU A 878 -14.81 -19.23 -30.82
C LEU A 878 -13.87 -20.43 -30.94
N VAL A 879 -13.05 -20.45 -31.99
CA VAL A 879 -12.04 -21.48 -32.21
C VAL A 879 -10.68 -20.85 -31.99
N THR A 880 -9.87 -21.45 -31.12
CA THR A 880 -8.51 -20.98 -30.82
C THR A 880 -7.49 -22.02 -31.28
N ALA A 881 -6.38 -21.54 -31.85
CA ALA A 881 -5.24 -22.30 -32.31
C ALA A 881 -3.98 -21.79 -31.60
N GLU A 882 -3.27 -22.67 -30.91
CA GLU A 882 -2.06 -22.33 -30.13
C GLU A 882 -0.88 -23.23 -30.47
N LYS A 883 0.29 -22.63 -30.66
CA LYS A 883 1.58 -23.33 -30.77
C LYS A 883 2.71 -22.43 -30.29
N GLN A 884 3.25 -22.72 -29.11
CA GLN A 884 4.23 -21.86 -28.43
C GLN A 884 3.64 -20.44 -28.27
N GLU A 885 4.38 -19.40 -28.63
CA GLU A 885 3.94 -17.99 -28.55
C GLU A 885 3.01 -17.57 -29.72
N LEU A 886 2.76 -18.47 -30.67
CA LEU A 886 1.91 -18.20 -31.83
C LEU A 886 0.45 -18.51 -31.53
N HIS A 887 -0.42 -17.53 -31.79
CA HIS A 887 -1.83 -17.58 -31.46
C HIS A 887 -2.68 -17.14 -32.65
N GLY A 888 -3.75 -17.88 -32.91
CA GLY A 888 -4.75 -17.54 -33.92
C GLY A 888 -6.13 -17.86 -33.37
N SER A 889 -7.10 -16.98 -33.59
CA SER A 889 -8.48 -17.22 -33.20
C SER A 889 -9.44 -16.73 -34.28
N ALA A 890 -10.55 -17.45 -34.43
CA ALA A 890 -11.61 -17.07 -35.35
C ALA A 890 -12.96 -17.56 -34.83
N SER A 891 -13.99 -16.72 -35.01
CA SER A 891 -15.37 -17.09 -34.73
C SER A 891 -15.95 -17.83 -35.94
N ALA A 892 -16.45 -19.04 -35.73
CA ALA A 892 -17.15 -19.83 -36.75
C ALA A 892 -18.61 -20.03 -36.35
N THR A 893 -19.54 -19.83 -37.28
CA THR A 893 -20.95 -20.17 -37.07
C THR A 893 -21.19 -21.58 -37.60
N VAL A 894 -21.25 -22.56 -36.70
CA VAL A 894 -21.36 -23.97 -37.06
C VAL A 894 -22.82 -24.33 -37.33
N ALA A 895 -23.08 -24.86 -38.52
CA ALA A 895 -24.41 -25.30 -38.96
C ALA A 895 -24.65 -26.80 -38.65
N ALA A 896 -25.93 -27.15 -38.46
CA ALA A 896 -26.35 -28.48 -38.04
C ALA A 896 -25.99 -29.57 -39.06
N ASN A 897 -25.30 -30.62 -38.60
CA ASN A 897 -24.82 -31.75 -39.40
C ASN A 897 -23.96 -31.34 -40.61
N GLN A 898 -23.42 -30.12 -40.65
CA GLN A 898 -22.58 -29.60 -41.74
C GLN A 898 -21.13 -29.46 -41.30
N THR A 899 -20.22 -29.66 -42.26
CA THR A 899 -18.82 -29.28 -42.10
C THR A 899 -18.65 -27.80 -42.38
N THR A 900 -18.37 -27.03 -41.34
CA THR A 900 -18.03 -25.61 -41.42
C THR A 900 -16.53 -25.49 -41.63
N ASN A 901 -16.10 -24.93 -42.75
CA ASN A 901 -14.69 -24.73 -43.05
C ASN A 901 -14.17 -23.44 -42.39
N LEU A 902 -13.00 -23.52 -41.77
CA LEU A 902 -12.34 -22.40 -41.10
C LEU A 902 -10.86 -22.31 -41.49
N THR A 903 -10.37 -21.09 -41.75
CA THR A 903 -8.93 -20.82 -41.81
C THR A 903 -8.52 -20.10 -40.54
N LEU A 904 -7.42 -20.52 -39.93
CA LEU A 904 -6.86 -19.93 -38.72
C LEU A 904 -5.42 -19.52 -39.01
N ASP A 905 -5.20 -18.24 -39.31
CA ASP A 905 -3.84 -17.72 -39.52
C ASP A 905 -3.24 -17.35 -38.16
N LEU A 906 -2.32 -18.18 -37.66
CA LEU A 906 -1.52 -17.87 -36.48
C LEU A 906 -0.77 -16.56 -36.70
N GLN A 907 -0.94 -15.64 -35.77
CA GLN A 907 -0.14 -14.43 -35.69
C GLN A 907 0.92 -14.59 -34.60
N PRO A 908 2.05 -13.86 -34.67
CA PRO A 908 2.72 -13.42 -33.45
C PRO A 908 1.74 -12.56 -32.61
N PRO A 909 1.99 -12.34 -31.31
CA PRO A 909 1.09 -11.54 -30.46
C PRO A 909 0.73 -10.21 -31.14
N PRO A 910 -0.58 -9.87 -31.28
CA PRO A 910 -1.11 -9.11 -32.42
C PRO A 910 -0.72 -7.63 -32.52
N HIS A 911 0.12 -7.15 -31.61
CA HIS A 911 0.67 -5.80 -31.63
C HIS A 911 2.11 -5.84 -31.13
N TRP A 912 3.05 -5.45 -31.99
CA TRP A 912 4.34 -4.97 -31.49
C TRP A 912 4.12 -3.61 -30.85
N PHE A 913 4.73 -3.36 -29.68
CA PHE A 913 4.59 -2.09 -28.96
C PHE A 913 4.87 -0.91 -29.90
N ARG A 914 4.04 0.14 -29.83
CA ARG A 914 4.16 1.32 -30.67
C ARG A 914 4.88 2.41 -29.89
N ARG A 915 6.10 2.74 -30.31
CA ARG A 915 6.88 3.86 -29.77
C ARG A 915 6.50 5.12 -30.56
N LEU A 916 5.61 5.94 -30.02
CA LEU A 916 5.39 7.30 -30.50
C LEU A 916 6.44 8.22 -29.88
N THR A 917 7.40 8.66 -30.67
CA THR A 917 8.29 9.77 -30.30
C THR A 917 7.58 11.09 -30.54
N ILE A 918 7.67 11.98 -29.56
CA ILE A 918 7.14 13.35 -29.53
C ILE A 918 8.34 14.27 -29.39
N ASP A 919 8.50 15.22 -30.30
CA ASP A 919 9.69 16.07 -30.39
C ASP A 919 9.29 17.44 -30.94
N GLY A 920 9.59 18.54 -30.25
CA GLY A 920 9.09 19.87 -30.62
C GLY A 920 9.54 20.97 -29.67
N TRP A 921 8.96 22.16 -29.84
CA TRP A 921 9.17 23.30 -28.96
C TRP A 921 7.85 24.03 -28.71
N MET A 922 7.78 24.72 -27.57
CA MET A 922 6.67 25.59 -27.19
C MET A 922 7.20 26.96 -26.80
N ALA A 923 6.49 28.00 -27.22
CA ALA A 923 6.72 29.38 -26.83
C ALA A 923 5.53 29.92 -26.04
N THR A 924 5.79 30.87 -25.16
CA THR A 924 4.77 31.60 -24.39
C THR A 924 5.22 33.05 -24.24
N THR A 925 4.28 33.98 -24.32
CA THR A 925 4.50 35.42 -24.16
C THR A 925 3.43 36.00 -23.25
N ASP A 926 3.86 36.78 -22.25
CA ASP A 926 3.00 37.70 -21.50
C ASP A 926 2.87 39.05 -22.24
N TYR A 927 1.67 39.65 -22.23
CA TYR A 927 1.36 40.94 -22.85
C TYR A 927 1.03 42.09 -21.86
N GLU A 928 1.13 41.87 -20.54
CA GLU A 928 0.81 42.86 -19.48
C GLU A 928 1.50 44.23 -19.70
N PHE A 929 0.68 45.28 -19.83
CA PHE A 929 1.06 46.58 -20.41
C PHE A 929 2.01 47.44 -19.52
N ALA A 930 2.49 46.90 -18.41
CA ALA A 930 3.41 47.56 -17.47
C ALA A 930 4.86 47.03 -17.56
N ALA A 931 5.09 45.87 -18.17
CA ALA A 931 6.42 45.32 -18.36
C ALA A 931 7.18 46.07 -19.48
N ALA A 932 8.34 46.66 -19.16
CA ALA A 932 9.16 47.38 -20.14
C ALA A 932 9.91 46.46 -21.14
N ALA A 933 9.66 45.15 -21.07
CA ALA A 933 10.02 44.14 -22.06
C ALA A 933 9.04 42.98 -21.91
N TYR A 934 8.32 42.62 -22.98
CA TYR A 934 7.39 41.49 -23.01
C TYR A 934 8.11 40.18 -22.60
N PRO A 935 7.69 39.50 -21.51
CA PRO A 935 8.29 38.24 -21.10
C PRO A 935 8.00 37.17 -22.14
N HIS A 936 9.02 36.78 -22.92
CA HIS A 936 8.91 35.75 -23.96
C HIS A 936 9.83 34.57 -23.64
N SER A 937 9.25 33.37 -23.56
CA SER A 937 9.90 32.15 -23.09
C SER A 937 9.69 31.03 -24.09
N VAL A 938 10.76 30.35 -24.50
CA VAL A 938 10.74 29.23 -25.46
C VAL A 938 11.48 28.05 -24.86
N GLY A 939 10.91 26.84 -25.01
CA GLY A 939 11.51 25.61 -24.53
C GLY A 939 11.25 24.44 -25.49
N ASP A 940 12.31 23.68 -25.77
CA ASP A 940 12.23 22.40 -26.46
C ASP A 940 11.62 21.34 -25.52
N PHE A 941 10.80 20.45 -26.07
CA PHE A 941 10.23 19.31 -25.34
C PHE A 941 10.33 18.00 -26.11
N TYR A 942 10.67 16.93 -25.38
CA TYR A 942 10.78 15.58 -25.90
C TYR A 942 10.03 14.60 -25.02
N SER A 943 9.32 13.64 -25.62
CA SER A 943 8.75 12.51 -24.89
C SER A 943 8.59 11.27 -25.75
N ILE A 944 8.32 10.15 -25.08
CA ILE A 944 7.94 8.89 -25.70
C ILE A 944 6.64 8.42 -25.06
N ALA A 945 5.67 8.02 -25.89
CA ALA A 945 4.52 7.22 -25.48
C ALA A 945 4.67 5.80 -26.04
N GLN A 946 4.63 4.78 -25.17
CA GLN A 946 4.63 3.37 -25.54
C GLN A 946 3.20 2.82 -25.49
N LEU A 947 2.54 2.80 -26.65
CA LEU A 947 1.16 2.34 -26.78
C LEU A 947 1.11 0.86 -27.18
N GLY A 948 0.18 0.11 -26.61
CA GLY A 948 0.01 -1.32 -26.89
C GLY A 948 -1.20 -1.92 -26.17
N PRO A 949 -1.63 -3.14 -26.58
CA PRO A 949 -2.77 -3.86 -26.00
C PRO A 949 -2.52 -4.31 -24.55
N SER A 950 -1.25 -4.31 -24.15
CA SER A 950 -0.72 -4.91 -22.93
C SER A 950 -0.05 -3.90 -21.99
N SER A 951 0.30 -2.71 -22.50
CA SER A 951 0.73 -1.55 -21.69
C SER A 951 -0.47 -0.63 -21.44
N SER A 952 -0.78 0.22 -22.41
CA SER A 952 -2.02 0.98 -22.51
C SER A 952 -2.29 1.32 -23.98
N THR A 953 -3.55 1.21 -24.40
CA THR A 953 -3.99 1.71 -25.72
C THR A 953 -4.20 3.23 -25.72
N HIS A 954 -4.08 3.89 -24.57
CA HIS A 954 -4.31 5.32 -24.39
C HIS A 954 -3.16 5.97 -23.61
N ALA A 955 -2.69 7.13 -24.04
CA ALA A 955 -1.75 7.96 -23.27
C ALA A 955 -2.05 9.45 -23.43
N VAL A 956 -1.97 10.18 -22.33
CA VAL A 956 -1.94 11.65 -22.33
C VAL A 956 -0.52 12.11 -22.05
N LYS A 957 -0.06 13.12 -22.78
CA LYS A 957 1.21 13.81 -22.57
C LYS A 957 0.95 15.30 -22.44
N VAL A 958 1.51 15.91 -21.40
CA VAL A 958 1.38 17.33 -21.09
C VAL A 958 2.77 17.95 -21.10
N PHE A 959 2.89 19.13 -21.70
CA PHE A 959 4.10 19.93 -21.77
C PHE A 959 3.72 21.36 -21.41
N ASP A 960 4.48 21.97 -20.51
CA ASP A 960 4.21 23.31 -19.97
C ASP A 960 5.42 24.23 -20.24
N GLN A 961 5.16 25.49 -20.62
CA GLN A 961 6.16 26.54 -20.81
C GLN A 961 5.65 27.80 -20.12
N VAL A 962 6.45 28.38 -19.22
CA VAL A 962 6.08 29.56 -18.43
C VAL A 962 6.88 30.78 -18.90
N ALA A 963 6.22 31.93 -19.03
CA ALA A 963 6.79 33.23 -19.37
C ALA A 963 6.28 34.28 -18.39
N ASP A 964 7.08 34.59 -17.36
CA ASP A 964 6.67 35.34 -16.16
C ASP A 964 5.32 34.87 -15.60
N ASP A 965 4.23 35.62 -15.83
CA ASP A 965 2.87 35.27 -15.42
C ASP A 965 1.91 34.87 -16.59
N ALA A 966 2.49 34.32 -17.65
CA ALA A 966 1.80 33.48 -18.64
C ALA A 966 2.28 32.01 -18.61
N MET A 967 1.40 31.04 -18.91
CA MET A 967 1.81 29.65 -19.20
C MET A 967 1.09 29.07 -20.42
N GLY A 968 1.88 28.63 -21.41
CA GLY A 968 1.46 27.70 -22.44
C GLY A 968 1.44 26.26 -21.92
N ARG A 969 0.39 25.50 -22.24
CA ARG A 969 0.26 24.07 -21.91
C ARG A 969 -0.25 23.28 -23.12
N LEU A 970 0.61 22.47 -23.73
CA LEU A 970 0.24 21.51 -24.78
C LEU A 970 -0.17 20.18 -24.16
N ILE A 971 -1.37 19.72 -24.50
CA ILE A 971 -1.94 18.42 -24.12
C ILE A 971 -2.11 17.59 -25.40
N LEU A 972 -1.42 16.45 -25.47
CA LEU A 972 -1.56 15.46 -26.53
C LEU A 972 -2.19 14.18 -25.98
N THR A 973 -3.41 13.89 -26.41
CA THR A 973 -4.12 12.63 -26.12
C THR A 973 -3.95 11.67 -27.30
N LEU A 974 -3.48 10.46 -27.01
CA LEU A 974 -2.97 9.50 -27.97
C LEU A 974 -3.71 8.16 -27.83
N ASP A 975 -4.53 7.82 -28.82
CA ASP A 975 -5.37 6.61 -28.84
C ASP A 975 -4.87 5.63 -29.90
N LEU A 976 -4.43 4.44 -29.51
CA LEU A 976 -4.04 3.36 -30.42
C LEU A 976 -5.28 2.68 -31.00
N LEU A 977 -5.46 2.83 -32.32
CA LEU A 977 -6.51 2.19 -33.10
C LEU A 977 -5.99 0.92 -33.79
N ALA A 978 -6.89 0.21 -34.48
CA ALA A 978 -6.54 -0.93 -35.32
C ALA A 978 -5.50 -0.57 -36.41
N ASN A 979 -4.76 -1.58 -36.87
CA ASN A 979 -3.69 -1.45 -37.87
C ASN A 979 -2.55 -0.50 -37.47
N ASP A 980 -2.23 -0.45 -36.16
CA ASP A 980 -1.15 0.35 -35.56
C ASP A 980 -1.23 1.87 -35.84
N VAL A 981 -2.42 2.37 -36.16
CA VAL A 981 -2.68 3.80 -36.36
C VAL A 981 -2.94 4.45 -35.02
N ILE A 982 -2.24 5.55 -34.71
CA ILE A 982 -2.49 6.33 -33.50
C ILE A 982 -3.36 7.53 -33.87
N GLN A 983 -4.56 7.65 -33.28
CA GLN A 983 -5.32 8.90 -33.29
C GLN A 983 -4.74 9.86 -32.26
N VAL A 984 -4.66 11.14 -32.64
CA VAL A 984 -4.14 12.22 -31.82
C VAL A 984 -5.21 13.30 -31.69
N LYS A 985 -5.44 13.74 -30.45
CA LYS A 985 -6.17 14.97 -30.13
C LYS A 985 -5.17 15.92 -29.48
N ALA A 986 -5.03 17.13 -30.02
CA ALA A 986 -4.06 18.10 -29.56
C ALA A 986 -4.77 19.39 -29.13
N THR A 987 -4.53 19.80 -27.89
CA THR A 987 -5.10 20.98 -27.25
C THR A 987 -3.96 21.81 -26.68
N LEU A 988 -3.93 23.11 -26.98
CA LEU A 988 -3.01 24.08 -26.40
C LEU A 988 -3.82 25.07 -25.56
N ARG A 989 -3.34 25.38 -24.36
CA ARG A 989 -3.92 26.39 -23.48
C ARG A 989 -2.92 27.49 -23.20
N CYS A 990 -3.38 28.73 -23.11
CA CYS A 990 -2.61 29.85 -22.58
C CYS A 990 -3.32 30.39 -21.33
N TYR A 991 -2.65 30.27 -20.18
CA TYR A 991 -3.14 30.73 -18.88
C TYR A 991 -2.51 32.10 -18.54
N GLY A 992 -3.28 32.98 -17.87
CA GLY A 992 -2.77 34.21 -17.21
C GLY A 992 -2.61 34.05 -15.69
N GLU A 993 -2.24 35.13 -14.97
CA GLU A 993 -2.01 35.22 -13.51
C GLU A 993 -2.34 33.96 -12.67
N GLY A 994 -1.34 33.12 -12.42
CA GLY A 994 -1.37 31.98 -11.50
C GLY A 994 -1.69 30.60 -12.12
N TYR A 995 -0.67 29.88 -12.59
CA TYR A 995 -0.75 28.59 -13.33
C TYR A 995 -1.14 27.35 -12.49
N ALA A 996 -2.24 27.44 -11.73
CA ALA A 996 -2.76 26.36 -10.90
C ALA A 996 -4.18 25.95 -11.33
N ASP A 997 -4.30 25.40 -12.55
CA ASP A 997 -5.47 24.70 -13.09
C ASP A 997 -6.83 25.45 -13.05
N GLY A 998 -6.82 26.77 -12.90
CA GLY A 998 -8.03 27.61 -12.91
C GLY A 998 -8.72 27.68 -14.27
N ASP A 999 -9.98 28.10 -14.26
CA ASP A 999 -10.84 28.30 -15.44
C ASP A 999 -10.32 29.37 -16.42
N ASN A 1000 -9.37 30.21 -15.99
CA ASN A 1000 -8.90 31.39 -16.72
C ASN A 1000 -7.76 31.06 -17.70
N TYR A 1001 -8.12 30.48 -18.84
CA TYR A 1001 -7.22 30.26 -19.98
C TYR A 1001 -7.95 30.46 -21.31
N GLN A 1002 -7.22 30.90 -22.33
CA GLN A 1002 -7.65 30.72 -23.72
C GLN A 1002 -7.25 29.30 -24.17
N GLU A 1003 -8.06 28.65 -25.02
CA GLU A 1003 -7.80 27.29 -25.52
C GLU A 1003 -7.91 27.23 -27.06
N GLY A 1004 -6.93 26.57 -27.69
CA GLY A 1004 -6.95 26.19 -29.10
C GLY A 1004 -6.85 24.68 -29.25
N HIS A 1005 -7.48 24.11 -30.27
CA HIS A 1005 -7.47 22.68 -30.54
C HIS A 1005 -7.29 22.38 -32.03
N LEU A 1006 -6.53 21.33 -32.33
CA LEU A 1006 -6.47 20.77 -33.69
C LEU A 1006 -7.61 19.77 -33.89
N ALA A 1007 -8.17 19.73 -35.10
CA ALA A 1007 -9.10 18.67 -35.48
C ALA A 1007 -8.40 17.29 -35.33
N PRO A 1008 -9.04 16.28 -34.70
CA PRO A 1008 -8.39 14.99 -34.44
C PRO A 1008 -7.83 14.34 -35.71
N PHE A 1009 -6.54 14.00 -35.67
CA PHE A 1009 -5.80 13.46 -36.82
C PHE A 1009 -5.19 12.09 -36.47
N THR A 1010 -4.54 11.45 -37.44
CA THR A 1010 -3.94 10.12 -37.26
C THR A 1010 -2.49 10.05 -37.74
N VAL A 1011 -1.68 9.29 -37.01
CA VAL A 1011 -0.28 8.98 -37.33
C VAL A 1011 -0.19 7.49 -37.63
N GLY A 1012 -0.15 7.13 -38.91
CA GLY A 1012 -0.04 5.74 -39.35
C GLY A 1012 1.28 5.06 -38.98
N PRO A 1013 1.37 3.72 -39.03
CA PRO A 1013 2.56 2.99 -38.64
C PRO A 1013 3.76 3.35 -39.53
N ASN A 1014 4.90 3.58 -38.86
CA ASN A 1014 6.17 4.02 -39.46
C ASN A 1014 6.05 5.32 -40.26
N LYS A 1015 5.13 6.22 -39.85
CA LYS A 1015 4.99 7.58 -40.36
C LYS A 1015 5.43 8.62 -39.34
N THR A 1016 5.82 9.76 -39.87
CA THR A 1016 6.11 10.99 -39.14
C THR A 1016 5.25 12.09 -39.73
N GLY A 1017 4.76 12.99 -38.88
CA GLY A 1017 4.15 14.26 -39.29
C GLY A 1017 4.54 15.36 -38.31
N THR A 1018 4.29 16.60 -38.70
CA THR A 1018 4.62 17.80 -37.93
C THR A 1018 3.41 18.74 -37.96
N TRP A 1019 3.09 19.32 -36.80
CA TRP A 1019 1.94 20.20 -36.59
C TRP A 1019 2.37 21.44 -35.82
N TRP A 1020 1.60 22.51 -36.02
CA TRP A 1020 1.77 23.80 -35.35
C TRP A 1020 0.38 24.28 -34.92
N MET A 1021 0.28 24.81 -33.72
CA MET A 1021 -0.93 25.44 -33.19
C MET A 1021 -0.55 26.57 -32.25
N PHE A 1022 -1.37 27.61 -32.19
CA PHE A 1022 -1.18 28.74 -31.29
C PHE A 1022 -2.51 29.18 -30.67
N VAL A 1023 -2.39 29.95 -29.60
CA VAL A 1023 -3.46 30.58 -28.83
C VAL A 1023 -3.00 32.01 -28.57
N ASP A 1024 -3.86 32.98 -28.86
CA ASP A 1024 -3.54 34.41 -28.88
C ASP A 1024 -4.74 35.18 -28.32
N GLY A 1025 -4.53 35.95 -27.26
CA GLY A 1025 -5.58 36.59 -26.47
C GLY A 1025 -5.01 37.60 -25.50
N ASP A 1026 -5.38 37.50 -24.22
CA ASP A 1026 -4.78 38.32 -23.16
C ASP A 1026 -3.29 37.99 -22.96
N ASN A 1027 -2.90 36.74 -23.23
CA ASN A 1027 -1.51 36.26 -23.35
C ASN A 1027 -1.38 35.35 -24.60
N TYR A 1028 -0.16 34.94 -24.95
CA TYR A 1028 0.12 34.15 -26.14
C TYR A 1028 0.86 32.83 -25.83
N ALA A 1029 0.48 31.75 -26.51
CA ALA A 1029 1.26 30.52 -26.53
C ALA A 1029 1.22 29.85 -27.91
N GLU A 1030 2.34 29.31 -28.38
CA GLU A 1030 2.40 28.48 -29.59
C GLU A 1030 3.22 27.20 -29.38
N ALA A 1031 2.82 26.10 -30.01
CA ALA A 1031 3.52 24.83 -29.93
C ALA A 1031 3.70 24.24 -31.34
N HIS A 1032 4.94 23.87 -31.66
CA HIS A 1032 5.31 23.25 -32.93
C HIS A 1032 5.98 21.89 -32.68
N PHE A 1033 5.32 20.80 -33.07
CA PHE A 1033 5.69 19.45 -32.66
C PHE A 1033 5.59 18.41 -33.79
N THR A 1034 6.50 17.44 -33.72
CA THR A 1034 6.64 16.31 -34.64
C THR A 1034 6.31 15.01 -33.89
N LEU A 1035 5.45 14.19 -34.49
CA LEU A 1035 5.08 12.87 -33.94
C LEU A 1035 5.54 11.78 -34.91
N THR A 1036 6.27 10.79 -34.39
CA THR A 1036 6.84 9.68 -35.16
C THR A 1036 6.37 8.34 -34.56
N ASN A 1037 5.49 7.64 -35.25
CA ASN A 1037 4.94 6.34 -34.83
C ASN A 1037 5.84 5.21 -35.36
N LYS A 1038 6.74 4.67 -34.52
CA LYS A 1038 7.60 3.53 -34.88
C LYS A 1038 7.16 2.25 -34.16
N VAL A 1039 7.52 1.10 -34.75
CA VAL A 1039 7.66 -0.15 -34.00
C VAL A 1039 8.71 0.05 -32.91
N ASP A 1040 8.41 -0.39 -31.69
CA ASP A 1040 9.36 -0.36 -30.58
C ASP A 1040 10.36 -1.53 -30.70
N PRO A 1041 11.68 -1.29 -30.81
CA PRO A 1041 12.68 -2.36 -30.83
C PRO A 1041 12.86 -2.98 -29.44
N VAL A 1042 12.71 -4.31 -29.38
CA VAL A 1042 12.76 -5.18 -28.19
C VAL A 1042 14.10 -5.10 -27.45
#